data_AF-A0A9X3H083-F1
#
_entry.id   AF-A0A9X3H083-F1
#
_cell.length_a   1.000
_cell.length_b   1.000
_cell.length_c   1.000
_cell.angle_alpha   90.00
_cell.angle_beta   90.00
_cell.angle_gamma   90.00
#
_symmetry.space_group_name_H-M   'P 1'
#
loop_
_entity.id
_entity.type
_entity.pdbx_description
1 polymer ?
#
loop_
_entity_poly.entity_id
_entity_poly.type
_entity_poly.pdbx_seq_one_letter_code
_entity_poly.pdbx_strand_id
1 'polypeptide(L)'
;MIYGDPGSVIALNLPAGNGAYQLSMPPGLIIARRMATQAFEPAAARWRFDSPVSFVISSGDALPARVQLTTVGPGTATAAGMALDRSSFLQSRPVGLDFGSDVDPERTQTPPRLRLSFRGVVPRADGALLVYMVGWGIGSIALVTRYGSDQLECTIGRGDRTEGGFFSTMARKPGVEQLLEVEWIDHAFGPGGNIVFFIDGKPAGGPFRTKIKPRITPEMDFSVNAALGNTRQAVDGLVVREIRIGVDKPVTRYSYRPVASGTVPGDALPDLVVDARAVNVAQPPRTLAWRAPDGAVSTLDITVGPIDVAEGQAYKAVLVDWSSGAGVPHPHQLVMTKLAAQNCRFEDAWLGSAQPAWTECLPQGPVPVINGIAYYCEAIRSGDYVQFQFGYDWDASVMPANPFGDPSGRNAYMIPHKWLIYDRADRLLATVETPDGGPLNGTDKMALYGGPSDGRGCAMTDATHRWYPHGTVRSGIIWRSRDPGSHEQAGIRRAVPLFDMSVPFGCHLDYSVNGFDLRVFSGGAGNEGQANGFGNVRVIPWKQSDYRTMVGGAGRTRDPFTALYSANSMAANAALWLEYTPFNIQGRSPVTGPGGMRDDRQIIPEPVAWHIDQPQGLRPHDGTPWRLIALDYLTGYVSDAVHAFERGRNVPLFKGNARRSIALRNHYYGPGNLALPPGQAWYQQGGRVSGWLRGVNPLRVAAPYGGDVPERPYFGTFQVDKLHGHQFPGWGSLLFRTPEFAFLGHRFWDQNRLYSNDIIGDPWLSLWASREGAWAFLHAALAWKTASATSQRLYSRIEVLDFALSELEGFHDQHYAASPGFLNPPGNVLIDGQPDMRLATYAAARHFGVLSYGDSELNQHEFSLGYWLSALAAAEKMGFNTALRQASAKAGAVVDWLIAMHRKRIVGRILEGARLQTLGGSNYMIGLWGRQHMIDVAGDVARLPHSYAGIVKLWGETRGWDSYEADGRSVSRDGQALDQLIAGPSLLRYILGQTGEDLILAQKIAQEWRETKKREELAKGQDAGTGWFAYLQATNNPARAVQT
;
A
#
# COMPACT_ATOMS: atom_id res chain seq x y z
N MET A 1 -7.18 25.91 18.73
CA MET A 1 -8.63 26.18 18.69
C MET A 1 -9.33 24.99 18.05
N ILE A 2 -10.54 24.67 18.48
CA ILE A 2 -11.44 23.68 17.86
C ILE A 2 -12.85 24.25 17.74
N TYR A 3 -13.61 23.72 16.77
CA TYR A 3 -14.97 24.13 16.46
C TYR A 3 -15.91 22.93 16.45
N GLY A 4 -17.22 23.15 16.49
CA GLY A 4 -18.20 22.08 16.24
C GLY A 4 -19.64 22.56 16.41
N ASP A 5 -20.55 21.91 15.71
CA ASP A 5 -21.92 22.42 15.60
C ASP A 5 -22.71 22.26 16.92
N PRO A 6 -23.64 23.19 17.23
CA PRO A 6 -24.66 22.98 18.26
C PRO A 6 -25.40 21.65 18.05
N GLY A 7 -25.79 20.97 19.12
CA GLY A 7 -26.47 19.67 19.05
C GLY A 7 -25.56 18.47 18.80
N SER A 8 -24.23 18.67 18.74
CA SER A 8 -23.27 17.61 18.42
C SER A 8 -22.38 17.20 19.60
N VAL A 9 -21.52 16.21 19.38
CA VAL A 9 -20.40 15.88 20.28
C VAL A 9 -19.10 16.25 19.58
N ILE A 10 -18.30 17.11 20.21
CA ILE A 10 -17.08 17.68 19.61
C ILE A 10 -15.87 16.99 20.24
N ALA A 11 -15.14 16.20 19.47
CA ALA A 11 -13.93 15.55 19.95
C ALA A 11 -12.82 16.58 20.22
N LEU A 12 -12.22 16.55 21.42
CA LEU A 12 -11.10 17.44 21.75
C LEU A 12 -9.78 16.95 21.15
N ASN A 13 -9.65 15.63 20.97
CA ASN A 13 -8.45 14.98 20.43
C ASN A 13 -7.17 15.41 21.18
N LEU A 14 -7.24 15.52 22.51
CA LEU A 14 -6.08 15.89 23.32
C LEU A 14 -5.05 14.76 23.30
N PRO A 15 -3.74 15.07 23.25
CA PRO A 15 -2.70 14.04 23.33
C PRO A 15 -2.81 13.23 24.63
N ALA A 16 -2.59 11.91 24.54
CA ALA A 16 -2.46 11.07 25.72
C ALA A 16 -1.27 11.53 26.57
N GLY A 17 -1.41 11.41 27.88
CA GLY A 17 -0.38 11.75 28.84
C GLY A 17 -0.18 10.67 29.90
N ASN A 18 0.94 10.73 30.62
CA ASN A 18 1.22 9.83 31.73
C ASN A 18 0.95 10.54 33.07
N GLY A 19 0.33 9.83 34.01
CA GLY A 19 0.05 10.36 35.35
C GLY A 19 -1.25 11.18 35.43
N ALA A 20 -1.33 12.01 36.47
CA ALA A 20 -2.53 12.76 36.83
C ALA A 20 -2.47 14.19 36.29
N TYR A 21 -3.47 14.59 35.51
CA TYR A 21 -3.60 15.92 34.93
C TYR A 21 -4.68 16.72 35.65
N GLN A 22 -4.43 18.02 35.87
CA GLN A 22 -5.43 18.91 36.47
C GLN A 22 -6.20 19.63 35.36
N LEU A 23 -7.48 19.29 35.18
CA LEU A 23 -8.37 19.92 34.21
C LEU A 23 -9.09 21.13 34.83
N SER A 24 -9.08 22.26 34.14
CA SER A 24 -9.82 23.48 34.51
C SER A 24 -10.77 23.85 33.38
N MET A 25 -12.08 23.76 33.65
CA MET A 25 -13.12 24.05 32.67
C MET A 25 -13.77 25.42 32.91
N PRO A 26 -13.99 26.21 31.85
CA PRO A 26 -14.72 27.46 31.96
C PRO A 26 -16.23 27.21 32.18
N PRO A 27 -16.96 28.15 32.81
CA PRO A 27 -18.39 28.02 33.03
C PRO A 27 -19.17 27.71 31.75
N GLY A 28 -20.12 26.78 31.87
CA GLY A 28 -21.06 26.38 30.81
C GLY A 28 -20.46 25.59 29.63
N LEU A 29 -19.18 25.21 29.69
CA LEU A 29 -18.61 24.22 28.77
C LEU A 29 -18.80 22.84 29.39
N ILE A 30 -19.56 21.96 28.74
CA ILE A 30 -19.83 20.60 29.25
C ILE A 30 -18.82 19.66 28.61
N ILE A 31 -17.90 19.13 29.41
CA ILE A 31 -16.98 18.07 28.97
C ILE A 31 -17.52 16.70 29.41
N ALA A 32 -17.40 15.73 28.53
CA ALA A 32 -17.68 14.34 28.81
C ALA A 32 -16.51 13.47 28.38
N ARG A 33 -16.41 12.28 28.96
CA ARG A 33 -15.56 11.20 28.48
C ARG A 33 -16.37 10.29 27.57
N ARG A 34 -15.91 10.12 26.34
CA ARG A 34 -16.44 9.14 25.39
C ARG A 34 -16.00 7.75 25.83
N MET A 35 -16.95 6.82 25.91
CA MET A 35 -16.69 5.41 26.17
C MET A 35 -17.26 4.59 25.02
N ALA A 36 -16.39 3.86 24.33
CA ALA A 36 -16.77 2.94 23.26
C ALA A 36 -17.03 1.54 23.84
N THR A 37 -18.12 0.91 23.43
CA THR A 37 -18.44 -0.49 23.74
C THR A 37 -18.73 -1.21 22.45
N GLN A 38 -18.06 -2.33 22.21
CA GLN A 38 -18.41 -3.19 21.08
C GLN A 38 -19.70 -3.93 21.40
N ALA A 39 -20.62 -3.93 20.45
CA ALA A 39 -21.83 -4.73 20.44
C ALA A 39 -21.94 -5.43 19.08
N PHE A 40 -22.88 -6.35 18.96
CA PHE A 40 -23.19 -7.02 17.70
C PHE A 40 -24.65 -6.80 17.35
N GLU A 41 -24.93 -6.49 16.08
CA GLU A 41 -26.30 -6.32 15.58
C GLU A 41 -26.60 -7.33 14.47
N PRO A 42 -27.75 -8.02 14.52
CA PRO A 42 -28.16 -8.95 13.47
C PRO A 42 -28.38 -8.26 12.13
N ALA A 43 -27.74 -8.77 11.09
CA ALA A 43 -27.93 -8.39 9.69
C ALA A 43 -28.35 -9.61 8.87
N ALA A 44 -29.03 -9.41 7.75
CA ALA A 44 -29.44 -10.51 6.88
C ALA A 44 -29.33 -10.16 5.38
N ALA A 45 -29.06 -11.18 4.57
CA ALA A 45 -29.17 -11.12 3.12
C ALA A 45 -30.07 -12.23 2.62
N ARG A 46 -30.91 -11.91 1.62
CA ARG A 46 -31.94 -12.81 1.08
C ARG A 46 -31.94 -12.82 -0.44
N TRP A 47 -32.18 -14.00 -1.01
CA TRP A 47 -32.42 -14.24 -2.44
C TRP A 47 -33.82 -14.80 -2.60
N ARG A 48 -34.65 -14.17 -3.44
CA ARG A 48 -36.06 -14.56 -3.61
C ARG A 48 -36.39 -14.81 -5.07
N PHE A 49 -36.94 -15.99 -5.34
CA PHE A 49 -37.53 -16.34 -6.63
C PHE A 49 -39.01 -15.97 -6.63
N ASP A 50 -39.29 -14.66 -6.69
CA ASP A 50 -40.67 -14.15 -6.67
C ASP A 50 -41.35 -14.19 -8.05
N SER A 51 -40.58 -14.40 -9.12
CA SER A 51 -41.04 -14.58 -10.50
C SER A 51 -40.21 -15.66 -11.22
N PRO A 52 -40.68 -16.20 -12.37
CA PRO A 52 -39.94 -17.19 -13.14
C PRO A 52 -38.67 -16.59 -13.77
N VAL A 53 -37.55 -16.65 -13.04
CA VAL A 53 -36.22 -16.18 -13.48
C VAL A 53 -35.14 -17.24 -13.22
N SER A 54 -34.14 -17.31 -14.08
CA SER A 54 -33.01 -18.25 -13.95
C SER A 54 -31.93 -17.80 -12.96
N PHE A 55 -32.03 -16.56 -12.45
CA PHE A 55 -31.15 -16.00 -11.43
C PHE A 55 -31.88 -14.97 -10.58
N VAL A 56 -31.37 -14.75 -9.37
CA VAL A 56 -31.86 -13.73 -8.43
C VAL A 56 -30.69 -12.99 -7.79
N ILE A 57 -30.92 -11.76 -7.34
CA ILE A 57 -29.90 -10.90 -6.73
C ILE A 57 -30.23 -10.72 -5.24
N SER A 58 -29.19 -10.72 -4.39
CA SER A 58 -29.38 -10.52 -2.95
C SER A 58 -29.96 -9.15 -2.62
N SER A 59 -30.75 -9.10 -1.55
CA SER A 59 -31.20 -7.88 -0.87
C SER A 59 -30.93 -7.97 0.62
N GLY A 60 -30.87 -6.84 1.32
CA GLY A 60 -30.50 -6.76 2.73
C GLY A 60 -29.08 -6.19 2.92
N ASP A 61 -28.59 -6.25 4.15
CA ASP A 61 -27.40 -5.53 4.61
C ASP A 61 -26.32 -6.45 5.19
N ALA A 62 -26.50 -7.78 5.20
CA ALA A 62 -25.46 -8.71 5.67
C ALA A 62 -24.21 -8.71 4.78
N LEU A 63 -24.37 -8.64 3.45
CA LEU A 63 -23.26 -8.76 2.50
C LEU A 63 -22.68 -7.39 2.13
N PRO A 64 -21.37 -7.29 1.81
CA PRO A 64 -20.75 -6.03 1.39
C PRO A 64 -21.20 -5.53 0.01
N ALA A 65 -21.74 -6.41 -0.83
CA ALA A 65 -22.28 -6.08 -2.15
C ALA A 65 -23.49 -6.95 -2.48
N ARG A 66 -24.23 -6.57 -3.53
CA ARG A 66 -25.29 -7.41 -4.09
C ARG A 66 -24.66 -8.62 -4.79
N VAL A 67 -25.08 -9.82 -4.42
CA VAL A 67 -24.53 -11.09 -4.91
C VAL A 67 -25.59 -11.82 -5.70
N GLN A 68 -25.24 -12.29 -6.89
CA GLN A 68 -26.13 -13.08 -7.74
C GLN A 68 -26.11 -14.55 -7.30
N LEU A 69 -27.28 -15.18 -7.30
CA LEU A 69 -27.50 -16.62 -7.18
C LEU A 69 -28.04 -17.12 -8.51
N THR A 70 -27.27 -17.97 -9.20
CA THR A 70 -27.57 -18.45 -10.55
C THR A 70 -27.88 -19.93 -10.57
N THR A 71 -28.76 -20.32 -11.49
CA THR A 71 -29.00 -21.72 -11.83
C THR A 71 -27.90 -22.24 -12.74
N VAL A 72 -27.30 -23.37 -12.38
CA VAL A 72 -26.36 -24.13 -13.20
C VAL A 72 -27.04 -25.42 -13.61
N GLY A 73 -27.05 -25.74 -14.91
CA GLY A 73 -27.79 -26.88 -15.46
C GLY A 73 -29.25 -26.54 -15.82
N PRO A 74 -30.08 -27.54 -16.18
CA PRO A 74 -31.41 -27.36 -16.76
C PRO A 74 -32.53 -27.06 -15.75
N GLY A 75 -32.24 -26.29 -14.69
CA GLY A 75 -33.26 -25.93 -13.69
C GLY A 75 -34.42 -25.14 -14.30
N THR A 76 -35.63 -25.35 -13.78
CA THR A 76 -36.88 -24.79 -14.33
C THR A 76 -37.44 -23.71 -13.41
N ALA A 77 -37.51 -22.48 -13.89
CA ALA A 77 -38.13 -21.38 -13.15
C ALA A 77 -39.67 -21.51 -13.17
N THR A 78 -40.30 -21.51 -12.00
CA THR A 78 -41.75 -21.64 -11.84
C THR A 78 -42.33 -20.50 -10.99
N ALA A 79 -43.66 -20.38 -10.95
CA ALA A 79 -44.32 -19.43 -10.04
C ALA A 79 -44.08 -19.75 -8.55
N ALA A 80 -43.75 -21.00 -8.21
CA ALA A 80 -43.45 -21.46 -6.86
C ALA A 80 -41.98 -21.28 -6.45
N GLY A 81 -41.08 -20.98 -7.40
CA GLY A 81 -39.65 -20.86 -7.18
C GLY A 81 -38.82 -21.55 -8.28
N MET A 82 -37.53 -21.74 -8.03
CA MET A 82 -36.64 -22.48 -8.93
C MET A 82 -36.69 -23.98 -8.64
N ALA A 83 -37.18 -24.77 -9.59
CA ALA A 83 -37.19 -26.23 -9.50
C ALA A 83 -35.87 -26.80 -10.04
N LEU A 84 -35.25 -27.67 -9.24
CA LEU A 84 -33.95 -28.29 -9.49
C LEU A 84 -34.10 -29.81 -9.56
N ASP A 85 -33.34 -30.41 -10.47
CA ASP A 85 -33.23 -31.84 -10.71
C ASP A 85 -31.82 -32.36 -10.39
N ARG A 86 -31.55 -33.65 -10.67
CA ARG A 86 -30.23 -34.26 -10.44
C ARG A 86 -29.08 -33.67 -11.27
N SER A 87 -29.38 -32.86 -12.26
CA SER A 87 -28.41 -32.23 -13.16
C SER A 87 -28.30 -30.72 -12.96
N SER A 88 -29.04 -30.16 -12.00
CA SER A 88 -29.11 -28.72 -11.78
C SER A 88 -28.97 -28.32 -10.31
N PHE A 89 -28.39 -27.14 -10.09
CA PHE A 89 -28.13 -26.60 -8.77
C PHE A 89 -28.10 -25.07 -8.79
N LEU A 90 -28.20 -24.45 -7.61
CA LEU A 90 -27.97 -23.01 -7.47
C LEU A 90 -26.57 -22.78 -6.94
N GLN A 91 -25.89 -21.79 -7.49
CA GLN A 91 -24.55 -21.40 -7.09
C GLN A 91 -24.48 -19.88 -6.99
N SER A 92 -23.98 -19.36 -5.87
CA SER A 92 -23.68 -17.93 -5.75
C SER A 92 -22.29 -17.61 -6.29
N ARG A 93 -22.05 -16.34 -6.58
CA ARG A 93 -20.68 -15.80 -6.53
C ARG A 93 -20.21 -15.71 -5.07
N PRO A 94 -18.89 -15.53 -4.81
CA PRO A 94 -18.36 -15.32 -3.47
C PRO A 94 -19.15 -14.25 -2.68
N VAL A 95 -19.50 -14.56 -1.42
CA VAL A 95 -20.45 -13.74 -0.64
C VAL A 95 -19.79 -12.54 0.04
N GLY A 96 -18.47 -12.56 0.23
CA GLY A 96 -17.72 -11.44 0.80
C GLY A 96 -17.85 -11.26 2.31
N LEU A 97 -18.34 -12.26 3.06
CA LEU A 97 -18.45 -12.18 4.51
C LEU A 97 -17.05 -12.20 5.14
N ASP A 98 -16.68 -11.10 5.79
CA ASP A 98 -15.40 -10.94 6.48
C ASP A 98 -15.64 -10.80 8.00
N PHE A 99 -15.16 -11.77 8.76
CA PHE A 99 -15.24 -11.79 10.23
C PHE A 99 -13.91 -11.44 10.89
N GLY A 100 -12.92 -10.97 10.12
CA GLY A 100 -11.59 -10.60 10.60
C GLY A 100 -10.68 -11.81 10.89
N SER A 101 -9.42 -11.51 11.17
CA SER A 101 -8.40 -12.49 11.57
C SER A 101 -7.99 -12.26 13.03
N ASP A 102 -7.62 -13.33 13.71
CA ASP A 102 -7.20 -13.33 15.12
C ASP A 102 -5.80 -13.94 15.22
N VAL A 103 -5.03 -13.55 16.23
CA VAL A 103 -3.71 -14.15 16.50
C VAL A 103 -3.82 -15.64 16.84
N ASP A 104 -4.95 -16.07 17.38
CA ASP A 104 -5.31 -17.47 17.53
C ASP A 104 -5.91 -18.02 16.20
N PRO A 105 -5.22 -18.96 15.54
CA PRO A 105 -5.72 -19.58 14.31
C PRO A 105 -7.09 -20.25 14.46
N GLU A 106 -7.47 -20.67 15.66
CA GLU A 106 -8.78 -21.28 15.93
C GLU A 106 -9.92 -20.27 15.90
N ARG A 107 -9.63 -18.97 16.09
CA ARG A 107 -10.62 -17.90 16.16
C ARG A 107 -10.68 -17.07 14.89
N THR A 108 -9.62 -17.09 14.09
CA THR A 108 -9.57 -16.43 12.78
C THR A 108 -10.78 -16.77 11.92
N GLN A 109 -11.40 -15.73 11.34
CA GLN A 109 -12.51 -15.81 10.39
C GLN A 109 -13.73 -16.59 10.93
N THR A 110 -13.96 -16.49 12.24
CA THR A 110 -15.12 -17.08 12.91
C THR A 110 -16.25 -16.06 13.02
N PRO A 111 -17.47 -16.35 12.54
CA PRO A 111 -18.62 -15.47 12.77
C PRO A 111 -19.00 -15.41 14.26
N PRO A 112 -19.46 -14.29 14.83
CA PRO A 112 -20.08 -14.32 16.16
C PRO A 112 -21.39 -15.15 16.17
N ARG A 113 -22.12 -15.08 15.05
CA ARG A 113 -23.33 -15.84 14.75
C ARG A 113 -23.47 -16.02 13.25
N LEU A 114 -23.91 -17.21 12.82
CA LEU A 114 -24.23 -17.50 11.42
C LEU A 114 -25.52 -18.32 11.34
N ARG A 115 -26.53 -17.80 10.65
CA ARG A 115 -27.80 -18.47 10.37
C ARG A 115 -27.96 -18.70 8.88
N LEU A 116 -28.20 -19.94 8.48
CA LEU A 116 -28.53 -20.31 7.11
C LEU A 116 -30.00 -20.73 7.05
N SER A 117 -30.75 -20.15 6.10
CA SER A 117 -32.16 -20.48 5.91
C SER A 117 -32.43 -20.91 4.47
N PHE A 118 -33.17 -22.00 4.32
CA PHE A 118 -33.76 -22.47 3.09
C PHE A 118 -35.28 -22.38 3.20
N ARG A 119 -35.95 -21.75 2.22
CA ARG A 119 -37.41 -21.82 2.08
C ARG A 119 -37.76 -22.43 0.74
N GLY A 120 -38.58 -23.47 0.76
CA GLY A 120 -38.96 -24.17 -0.46
C GLY A 120 -39.57 -25.53 -0.20
N VAL A 121 -39.78 -26.29 -1.27
CA VAL A 121 -40.30 -27.66 -1.23
C VAL A 121 -39.14 -28.63 -1.34
N VAL A 122 -38.97 -29.47 -0.30
CA VAL A 122 -37.95 -30.52 -0.29
C VAL A 122 -38.62 -31.88 -0.46
N PRO A 123 -38.32 -32.65 -1.52
CA PRO A 123 -38.86 -33.98 -1.73
C PRO A 123 -38.41 -34.94 -0.62
N ARG A 124 -38.99 -36.14 -0.55
CA ARG A 124 -38.42 -37.19 0.30
C ARG A 124 -37.16 -37.70 -0.37
N ALA A 125 -36.02 -37.22 0.10
CA ALA A 125 -34.70 -37.56 -0.40
C ALA A 125 -33.71 -37.51 0.77
N ASP A 126 -32.72 -38.39 0.70
CA ASP A 126 -31.63 -38.47 1.67
C ASP A 126 -30.47 -37.55 1.25
N GLY A 127 -29.86 -36.87 2.21
CA GLY A 127 -28.66 -36.04 1.95
C GLY A 127 -28.89 -34.82 1.04
N ALA A 128 -30.14 -34.41 0.80
CA ALA A 128 -30.43 -33.24 -0.02
C ALA A 128 -29.74 -31.98 0.54
N LEU A 129 -28.89 -31.36 -0.28
CA LEU A 129 -28.13 -30.18 0.09
C LEU A 129 -29.02 -28.94 0.06
N LEU A 130 -29.42 -28.43 1.23
CA LEU A 130 -30.34 -27.29 1.33
C LEU A 130 -29.58 -25.96 1.23
N VAL A 131 -28.49 -25.82 1.99
CA VAL A 131 -27.55 -24.70 1.89
C VAL A 131 -26.17 -25.20 2.28
N TYR A 132 -25.16 -24.93 1.47
CA TYR A 132 -23.77 -25.25 1.80
C TYR A 132 -22.86 -24.08 1.49
N MET A 133 -22.20 -23.55 2.53
CA MET A 133 -21.15 -22.55 2.38
C MET A 133 -19.81 -23.25 2.59
N VAL A 134 -18.92 -23.19 1.61
CA VAL A 134 -17.69 -23.99 1.60
C VAL A 134 -16.51 -23.22 1.01
N GLY A 135 -15.37 -23.33 1.67
CA GLY A 135 -14.05 -23.11 1.07
C GLY A 135 -13.24 -24.39 1.22
N TRP A 136 -12.85 -24.97 0.09
CA TRP A 136 -12.16 -26.26 0.06
C TRP A 136 -10.85 -26.21 0.86
N GLY A 137 -10.70 -27.09 1.86
CA GLY A 137 -9.54 -27.11 2.76
C GLY A 137 -9.44 -25.91 3.72
N ILE A 138 -10.46 -25.05 3.78
CA ILE A 138 -10.48 -23.84 4.60
C ILE A 138 -11.53 -23.93 5.70
N GLY A 139 -12.77 -24.25 5.36
CA GLY A 139 -13.87 -24.33 6.32
C GLY A 139 -15.22 -24.45 5.65
N SER A 140 -16.26 -24.79 6.43
CA SER A 140 -17.60 -24.91 5.88
C SER A 140 -18.71 -24.88 6.94
N ILE A 141 -19.94 -24.67 6.47
CA ILE A 141 -21.17 -25.01 7.19
C ILE A 141 -22.22 -25.50 6.19
N ALA A 142 -22.84 -26.64 6.47
CA ALA A 142 -23.81 -27.30 5.60
C ALA A 142 -25.10 -27.58 6.35
N LEU A 143 -26.24 -27.22 5.76
CA LEU A 143 -27.58 -27.68 6.14
C LEU A 143 -28.06 -28.67 5.10
N VAL A 144 -28.34 -29.91 5.53
CA VAL A 144 -28.80 -31.00 4.67
C VAL A 144 -29.98 -31.73 5.28
N THR A 145 -30.66 -32.56 4.50
CA THR A 145 -31.59 -33.57 5.05
C THR A 145 -30.82 -34.79 5.53
N ARG A 146 -31.14 -35.29 6.73
CA ARG A 146 -30.48 -36.47 7.30
C ARG A 146 -30.74 -37.72 6.46
N TYR A 147 -29.74 -38.59 6.31
CA TYR A 147 -29.92 -39.88 5.66
C TYR A 147 -30.88 -40.79 6.44
N GLY A 148 -31.89 -41.36 5.77
CA GLY A 148 -32.84 -42.31 6.33
C GLY A 148 -33.88 -41.70 7.29
N SER A 149 -34.03 -40.38 7.33
CA SER A 149 -34.93 -39.68 8.25
C SER A 149 -35.44 -38.36 7.65
N ASP A 150 -36.61 -37.90 8.09
CA ASP A 150 -37.13 -36.59 7.74
C ASP A 150 -36.55 -35.46 8.63
N GLN A 151 -35.47 -35.71 9.39
CA GLN A 151 -34.76 -34.68 10.17
C GLN A 151 -33.80 -33.83 9.31
N LEU A 152 -33.45 -32.66 9.82
CA LEU A 152 -32.36 -31.83 9.30
C LEU A 152 -31.04 -32.28 9.93
N GLU A 153 -29.95 -32.10 9.20
CA GLU A 153 -28.59 -32.34 9.66
C GLU A 153 -27.70 -31.13 9.37
N CYS A 154 -26.79 -30.84 10.31
CA CYS A 154 -25.78 -29.80 10.14
C CYS A 154 -24.38 -30.40 10.23
N THR A 155 -23.48 -29.92 9.37
CA THR A 155 -22.04 -30.20 9.43
C THR A 155 -21.29 -28.88 9.40
N ILE A 156 -20.22 -28.75 10.19
CA ILE A 156 -19.32 -27.60 10.20
C ILE A 156 -17.87 -28.04 9.97
N GLY A 157 -17.04 -27.15 9.41
CA GLY A 157 -15.63 -27.44 9.15
C GLY A 157 -14.69 -26.25 9.36
N ARG A 158 -13.43 -26.58 9.68
CA ARG A 158 -12.28 -25.67 9.79
C ARG A 158 -11.01 -26.41 9.36
N GLY A 159 -10.39 -25.98 8.28
CA GLY A 159 -9.22 -26.63 7.70
C GLY A 159 -9.54 -28.06 7.24
N ASP A 160 -8.77 -29.01 7.76
CA ASP A 160 -8.95 -30.45 7.60
C ASP A 160 -9.95 -31.07 8.60
N ARG A 161 -10.38 -30.31 9.62
CA ARG A 161 -11.33 -30.79 10.64
C ARG A 161 -12.77 -30.54 10.21
N THR A 162 -13.61 -31.54 10.42
CA THR A 162 -15.06 -31.49 10.19
C THR A 162 -15.80 -32.11 11.38
N GLU A 163 -16.92 -31.51 11.78
CA GLU A 163 -17.80 -32.00 12.83
C GLU A 163 -19.23 -32.07 12.30
N GLY A 164 -19.85 -33.25 12.40
CA GLY A 164 -21.22 -33.51 11.95
C GLY A 164 -21.99 -34.35 12.97
N GLY A 165 -23.10 -34.96 12.55
CA GLY A 165 -23.96 -35.74 13.44
C GLY A 165 -24.88 -34.89 14.33
N PHE A 166 -25.09 -33.63 13.97
CA PHE A 166 -26.07 -32.74 14.61
C PHE A 166 -27.40 -32.86 13.88
N PHE A 167 -28.45 -33.26 14.58
CA PHE A 167 -29.76 -33.50 13.97
C PHE A 167 -30.86 -32.68 14.63
N SER A 168 -31.82 -32.21 13.85
CA SER A 168 -33.05 -31.63 14.41
C SER A 168 -33.80 -32.70 15.22
N THR A 169 -34.39 -32.32 16.35
CA THR A 169 -35.24 -33.22 17.15
C THR A 169 -36.63 -33.37 16.53
N MET A 170 -37.07 -32.37 15.77
CA MET A 170 -38.31 -32.41 14.99
C MET A 170 -38.05 -32.81 13.53
N ALA A 171 -38.99 -33.54 12.94
CA ALA A 171 -38.98 -33.88 11.52
C ALA A 171 -39.57 -32.74 10.66
N ARG A 172 -38.98 -32.54 9.48
CA ARG A 172 -39.59 -31.78 8.38
C ARG A 172 -40.77 -32.56 7.79
N LYS A 173 -41.57 -31.90 6.97
CA LYS A 173 -42.63 -32.49 6.16
C LYS A 173 -42.20 -32.50 4.70
N PRO A 174 -41.87 -33.67 4.11
CA PRO A 174 -41.50 -33.74 2.70
C PRO A 174 -42.63 -33.28 1.77
N GLY A 175 -42.28 -32.66 0.64
CA GLY A 175 -43.23 -32.29 -0.42
C GLY A 175 -44.10 -31.06 -0.14
N VAL A 176 -43.91 -30.38 1.01
CA VAL A 176 -44.56 -29.08 1.30
C VAL A 176 -43.53 -27.97 1.40
N GLU A 177 -43.97 -26.73 1.16
CA GLU A 177 -43.12 -25.56 1.36
C GLU A 177 -42.89 -25.35 2.86
N GLN A 178 -41.62 -25.28 3.28
CA GLN A 178 -41.23 -24.96 4.65
C GLN A 178 -40.04 -24.02 4.68
N LEU A 179 -39.88 -23.29 5.80
CA LEU A 179 -38.65 -22.61 6.15
C LEU A 179 -37.81 -23.54 7.05
N LEU A 180 -36.66 -23.99 6.55
CA LEU A 180 -35.74 -24.91 7.20
C LEU A 180 -34.44 -24.18 7.48
N GLU A 181 -34.00 -24.14 8.74
CA GLU A 181 -32.89 -23.28 9.14
C GLU A 181 -31.96 -23.94 10.14
N VAL A 182 -30.70 -23.51 10.10
CA VAL A 182 -29.70 -23.80 11.13
C VAL A 182 -29.00 -22.52 11.54
N GLU A 183 -28.71 -22.40 12.82
CA GLU A 183 -27.99 -21.28 13.41
C GLU A 183 -26.82 -21.81 14.22
N TRP A 184 -25.64 -21.24 13.99
CA TRP A 184 -24.46 -21.44 14.80
C TRP A 184 -24.15 -20.15 15.57
N ILE A 185 -23.86 -20.27 16.87
CA ILE A 185 -23.55 -19.16 17.79
C ILE A 185 -22.23 -19.44 18.48
N ASP A 186 -21.31 -18.46 18.44
CA ASP A 186 -19.98 -18.61 19.01
C ASP A 186 -19.97 -18.62 20.55
N HIS A 187 -19.06 -19.40 21.14
CA HIS A 187 -18.65 -19.24 22.53
C HIS A 187 -17.28 -18.56 22.55
N ALA A 188 -17.26 -17.25 22.82
CA ALA A 188 -16.08 -16.39 22.63
C ALA A 188 -14.80 -16.92 23.30
N PHE A 189 -14.91 -17.59 24.46
CA PHE A 189 -13.77 -18.09 25.24
C PHE A 189 -13.56 -19.61 25.14
N GLY A 190 -14.37 -20.32 24.34
CA GLY A 190 -14.30 -21.78 24.18
C GLY A 190 -13.82 -22.19 22.77
N PRO A 191 -13.46 -23.46 22.57
CA PRO A 191 -12.96 -23.98 21.29
C PRO A 191 -14.03 -24.12 20.19
N GLY A 192 -15.31 -23.96 20.53
CA GLY A 192 -16.44 -24.11 19.62
C GLY A 192 -17.61 -23.20 19.97
N GLY A 193 -18.82 -23.63 19.65
CA GLY A 193 -20.06 -22.87 19.86
C GLY A 193 -21.27 -23.78 20.02
N ASN A 194 -22.45 -23.31 19.62
CA ASN A 194 -23.69 -24.08 19.66
C ASN A 194 -24.42 -24.06 18.31
N ILE A 195 -25.01 -25.20 17.92
CA ILE A 195 -25.92 -25.34 16.78
C ILE A 195 -27.38 -25.43 17.27
N VAL A 196 -28.27 -24.68 16.64
CA VAL A 196 -29.72 -24.70 16.87
C VAL A 196 -30.44 -24.83 15.52
N PHE A 197 -31.47 -25.68 15.47
CA PHE A 197 -32.31 -25.85 14.27
C PHE A 197 -33.63 -25.11 14.43
N PHE A 198 -34.17 -24.62 13.31
CA PHE A 198 -35.52 -24.05 13.25
C PHE A 198 -36.30 -24.62 12.06
N ILE A 199 -37.59 -24.86 12.27
CA ILE A 199 -38.56 -25.21 11.23
C ILE A 199 -39.72 -24.22 11.33
N ASP A 200 -40.03 -23.53 10.24
CA ASP A 200 -41.05 -22.49 10.15
C ASP A 200 -40.88 -21.39 11.23
N GLY A 201 -39.62 -21.02 11.48
CA GLY A 201 -39.20 -20.03 12.48
C GLY A 201 -39.27 -20.50 13.94
N LYS A 202 -39.72 -21.74 14.20
CA LYS A 202 -39.82 -22.31 15.56
C LYS A 202 -38.62 -23.21 15.86
N PRO A 203 -38.09 -23.22 17.09
CA PRO A 203 -37.02 -24.13 17.49
C PRO A 203 -37.37 -25.59 17.20
N ALA A 204 -36.46 -26.31 16.57
CA ALA A 204 -36.64 -27.68 16.08
C ALA A 204 -35.51 -28.64 16.53
N GLY A 205 -34.63 -28.19 17.42
CA GLY A 205 -33.52 -28.97 17.99
C GLY A 205 -32.36 -28.08 18.45
N GLY A 206 -31.52 -28.59 19.37
CA GLY A 206 -30.39 -27.87 19.98
C GLY A 206 -30.73 -27.15 21.30
N PRO A 207 -29.78 -26.42 21.91
CA PRO A 207 -28.42 -26.16 21.43
C PRO A 207 -27.51 -27.40 21.53
N PHE A 208 -26.88 -27.76 20.42
CA PHE A 208 -25.84 -28.80 20.37
C PHE A 208 -24.47 -28.16 20.43
N ARG A 209 -23.64 -28.55 21.40
CA ARG A 209 -22.29 -28.00 21.56
C ARG A 209 -21.38 -28.52 20.45
N THR A 210 -20.62 -27.63 19.82
CA THR A 210 -19.56 -27.95 18.86
C THR A 210 -18.19 -27.89 19.53
N LYS A 211 -17.24 -28.69 19.05
CA LYS A 211 -15.84 -28.69 19.51
C LYS A 211 -14.96 -27.78 18.68
N ILE A 212 -15.40 -27.44 17.46
CA ILE A 212 -14.69 -26.52 16.56
C ILE A 212 -15.55 -25.28 16.25
N LYS A 213 -14.88 -24.19 15.90
CA LYS A 213 -15.47 -22.97 15.32
C LYS A 213 -15.46 -23.08 13.79
N PRO A 214 -16.58 -22.90 13.05
CA PRO A 214 -16.54 -22.85 11.60
C PRO A 214 -15.67 -21.68 11.14
N ARG A 215 -14.93 -21.87 10.04
CA ARG A 215 -14.13 -20.81 9.41
C ARG A 215 -14.83 -20.37 8.13
N ILE A 216 -15.15 -19.08 8.01
CA ILE A 216 -15.85 -18.50 6.86
C ILE A 216 -15.02 -17.39 6.25
N THR A 217 -14.66 -17.51 4.98
CA THR A 217 -13.83 -16.52 4.28
C THR A 217 -14.64 -15.74 3.25
N PRO A 218 -14.19 -14.54 2.86
CA PRO A 218 -14.87 -13.73 1.85
C PRO A 218 -14.97 -14.37 0.46
N GLU A 219 -14.05 -15.28 0.14
CA GLU A 219 -13.98 -16.04 -1.11
C GLU A 219 -15.00 -17.18 -1.17
N MET A 220 -15.59 -17.58 -0.03
CA MET A 220 -16.58 -18.65 -0.02
C MET A 220 -17.83 -18.21 -0.77
N ASP A 221 -18.35 -19.13 -1.58
CA ASP A 221 -19.68 -19.05 -2.14
C ASP A 221 -20.64 -19.97 -1.36
N PHE A 222 -21.90 -20.01 -1.77
CA PHE A 222 -22.80 -21.04 -1.30
C PHE A 222 -23.56 -21.69 -2.43
N SER A 223 -23.93 -22.96 -2.19
CA SER A 223 -24.63 -23.79 -3.15
C SER A 223 -25.87 -24.45 -2.56
N VAL A 224 -26.81 -24.81 -3.43
CA VAL A 224 -28.05 -25.54 -3.11
C VAL A 224 -28.23 -26.66 -4.10
N ASN A 225 -28.67 -27.84 -3.65
CA ASN A 225 -28.80 -29.12 -4.36
C ASN A 225 -27.47 -29.82 -4.66
N ALA A 226 -26.48 -29.10 -5.20
CA ALA A 226 -25.12 -29.58 -5.39
C ALA A 226 -24.12 -28.45 -5.20
N ALA A 227 -22.87 -28.79 -4.92
CA ALA A 227 -21.77 -27.85 -4.75
C ALA A 227 -20.52 -28.30 -5.52
N LEU A 228 -19.63 -27.37 -5.82
CA LEU A 228 -18.32 -27.62 -6.46
C LEU A 228 -18.41 -28.39 -7.79
N GLY A 229 -19.53 -28.24 -8.52
CA GLY A 229 -19.80 -28.96 -9.76
C GLY A 229 -20.08 -30.46 -9.60
N ASN A 230 -20.12 -30.98 -8.37
CA ASN A 230 -20.41 -32.39 -8.10
C ASN A 230 -21.92 -32.62 -7.92
N THR A 231 -22.58 -33.02 -8.99
CA THR A 231 -24.04 -33.29 -9.03
C THR A 231 -24.44 -34.64 -8.44
N ARG A 232 -23.51 -35.50 -7.99
CA ARG A 232 -23.86 -36.81 -7.41
C ARG A 232 -24.76 -36.73 -6.17
N GLN A 233 -24.68 -35.61 -5.45
CA GLN A 233 -25.49 -35.32 -4.26
C GLN A 233 -26.81 -34.59 -4.55
N ALA A 234 -27.05 -34.22 -5.82
CA ALA A 234 -28.27 -33.54 -6.23
C ALA A 234 -29.48 -34.48 -6.14
N VAL A 235 -30.61 -33.91 -5.75
CA VAL A 235 -31.89 -34.62 -5.66
C VAL A 235 -32.85 -34.09 -6.71
N ASP A 236 -33.83 -34.92 -7.08
CA ASP A 236 -34.85 -34.56 -8.05
C ASP A 236 -36.08 -33.94 -7.36
N GLY A 237 -36.60 -32.84 -7.90
CA GLY A 237 -37.83 -32.19 -7.42
C GLY A 237 -37.65 -31.20 -6.25
N LEU A 238 -36.43 -30.68 -6.03
CA LEU A 238 -36.18 -29.62 -5.04
C LEU A 238 -36.66 -28.27 -5.60
N VAL A 239 -37.58 -27.58 -4.92
CA VAL A 239 -38.05 -26.23 -5.32
C VAL A 239 -37.57 -25.19 -4.33
N VAL A 240 -36.82 -24.20 -4.80
CA VAL A 240 -36.23 -23.13 -3.97
C VAL A 240 -37.01 -21.83 -4.14
N ARG A 241 -37.61 -21.33 -3.05
CA ARG A 241 -38.33 -20.05 -3.03
C ARG A 241 -37.47 -18.92 -2.49
N GLU A 242 -36.80 -19.14 -1.37
CA GLU A 242 -35.93 -18.15 -0.73
C GLU A 242 -34.71 -18.83 -0.09
N ILE A 243 -33.54 -18.19 -0.21
CA ILE A 243 -32.36 -18.48 0.62
C ILE A 243 -32.05 -17.25 1.46
N ARG A 244 -31.63 -17.44 2.71
CA ARG A 244 -31.20 -16.35 3.60
C ARG A 244 -29.90 -16.71 4.32
N ILE A 245 -29.05 -15.71 4.48
CA ILE A 245 -27.89 -15.73 5.38
C ILE A 245 -28.11 -14.63 6.42
N GLY A 246 -28.05 -14.99 7.70
CA GLY A 246 -28.07 -14.06 8.83
C GLY A 246 -26.73 -14.08 9.56
N VAL A 247 -26.18 -12.92 9.88
CA VAL A 247 -24.91 -12.77 10.61
C VAL A 247 -25.02 -11.65 11.62
N ASP A 248 -24.18 -11.72 12.63
CA ASP A 248 -24.04 -10.62 13.60
C ASP A 248 -22.85 -9.75 13.21
N LYS A 249 -23.11 -8.45 12.99
CA LYS A 249 -22.08 -7.47 12.62
C LYS A 249 -21.60 -6.69 13.82
N PRO A 250 -20.28 -6.48 13.98
CA PRO A 250 -19.76 -5.64 15.05
C PRO A 250 -20.22 -4.19 14.84
N VAL A 251 -20.74 -3.58 15.89
CA VAL A 251 -21.09 -2.16 15.97
C VAL A 251 -20.47 -1.55 17.22
N THR A 252 -19.99 -0.30 17.12
CA THR A 252 -19.47 0.43 18.28
C THR A 252 -20.56 1.33 18.84
N ARG A 253 -20.96 1.10 20.08
CA ARG A 253 -21.87 1.97 20.83
C ARG A 253 -21.07 2.93 21.69
N TYR A 254 -21.36 4.22 21.56
CA TYR A 254 -20.73 5.26 22.36
C TYR A 254 -21.65 5.71 23.49
N SER A 255 -21.08 5.82 24.69
CA SER A 255 -21.70 6.51 25.81
C SER A 255 -20.82 7.69 26.24
N TYR A 256 -21.43 8.71 26.84
CA TYR A 256 -20.76 9.95 27.22
C TYR A 256 -21.02 10.22 28.69
N ARG A 257 -19.98 10.16 29.51
CA ARG A 257 -20.06 10.41 30.96
C ARG A 257 -19.52 11.81 31.27
N PRO A 258 -20.29 12.70 31.92
CA PRO A 258 -19.80 14.03 32.29
C PRO A 258 -18.51 13.98 33.11
N VAL A 259 -17.61 14.93 32.87
CA VAL A 259 -16.35 15.11 33.59
C VAL A 259 -16.39 16.46 34.28
N ALA A 260 -15.99 16.51 35.56
CA ALA A 260 -15.90 17.75 36.34
C ALA A 260 -14.46 18.30 36.36
N SER A 261 -14.31 19.60 36.66
CA SER A 261 -12.98 20.21 36.84
C SER A 261 -12.28 19.50 37.99
N GLY A 262 -10.99 19.21 37.84
CA GLY A 262 -10.28 18.36 38.79
C GLY A 262 -9.27 17.44 38.12
N THR A 263 -8.84 16.44 38.87
CA THR A 263 -7.86 15.46 38.41
C THR A 263 -8.48 14.49 37.40
N VAL A 264 -7.82 14.33 36.26
CA VAL A 264 -8.14 13.31 35.24
C VAL A 264 -6.89 12.48 34.93
N PRO A 265 -7.03 11.16 34.69
CA PRO A 265 -5.94 10.34 34.17
C PRO A 265 -5.48 10.84 32.79
N GLY A 266 -4.16 10.89 32.56
CA GLY A 266 -3.60 11.37 31.30
C GLY A 266 -3.96 10.51 30.08
N ASP A 267 -4.19 9.21 30.27
CA ASP A 267 -4.65 8.28 29.25
C ASP A 267 -6.12 8.50 28.85
N ALA A 268 -6.90 9.22 29.67
CA ALA A 268 -8.28 9.59 29.37
C ALA A 268 -8.42 10.87 28.53
N LEU A 269 -7.34 11.67 28.38
CA LEU A 269 -7.36 12.93 27.63
C LEU A 269 -7.85 12.77 26.17
N PRO A 270 -7.45 11.74 25.40
CA PRO A 270 -7.92 11.54 24.02
C PRO A 270 -9.42 11.27 23.91
N ASP A 271 -10.04 10.75 24.99
CA ASP A 271 -11.47 10.42 25.04
C ASP A 271 -12.34 11.59 25.50
N LEU A 272 -11.74 12.73 25.86
CA LEU A 272 -12.49 13.91 26.26
C LEU A 272 -13.15 14.56 25.04
N VAL A 273 -14.41 14.92 25.22
CA VAL A 273 -15.27 15.55 24.21
C VAL A 273 -16.05 16.70 24.84
N VAL A 274 -16.46 17.67 24.04
CA VAL A 274 -17.51 18.62 24.43
C VAL A 274 -18.86 17.98 24.12
N ASP A 275 -19.72 17.91 25.14
CA ASP A 275 -21.10 17.48 24.96
C ASP A 275 -21.98 18.71 24.67
N ALA A 276 -22.12 19.04 23.40
CA ALA A 276 -22.94 20.15 22.93
C ALA A 276 -24.35 19.73 22.52
N ARG A 277 -24.79 18.49 22.85
CA ARG A 277 -26.09 17.95 22.40
C ARG A 277 -27.29 18.75 22.90
N ALA A 278 -27.17 19.40 24.07
CA ALA A 278 -28.20 20.26 24.64
C ALA A 278 -28.05 21.74 24.24
N VAL A 279 -27.03 22.09 23.46
CA VAL A 279 -26.77 23.46 23.01
C VAL A 279 -27.48 23.68 21.68
N ASN A 280 -28.39 24.65 21.63
CA ASN A 280 -29.23 24.91 20.44
C ASN A 280 -28.80 26.15 19.64
N VAL A 281 -27.83 26.92 20.13
CA VAL A 281 -27.32 28.14 19.50
C VAL A 281 -25.80 28.19 19.57
N ALA A 282 -25.16 28.86 18.61
CA ALA A 282 -23.72 29.04 18.64
C ALA A 282 -23.27 29.78 19.91
N GLN A 283 -22.11 29.42 20.43
CA GLN A 283 -21.52 29.99 21.64
C GLN A 283 -20.13 30.58 21.32
N PRO A 284 -19.73 31.66 22.01
CA PRO A 284 -18.41 32.25 21.83
C PRO A 284 -17.28 31.30 22.27
N PRO A 285 -16.02 31.54 21.85
CA PRO A 285 -14.87 30.76 22.26
C PRO A 285 -14.75 30.65 23.79
N ARG A 286 -14.45 29.44 24.29
CA ARG A 286 -14.17 29.15 25.69
C ARG A 286 -12.88 28.35 25.81
N THR A 287 -12.01 28.74 26.74
CA THR A 287 -10.67 28.12 26.88
C THR A 287 -10.71 27.01 27.92
N LEU A 288 -10.47 25.78 27.47
CA LEU A 288 -10.13 24.66 28.35
C LEU A 288 -8.65 24.73 28.70
N ALA A 289 -8.29 24.49 29.97
CA ALA A 289 -6.90 24.38 30.39
C ALA A 289 -6.64 23.04 31.09
N TRP A 290 -5.47 22.46 30.86
CA TRP A 290 -5.00 21.28 31.61
C TRP A 290 -3.54 21.45 32.01
N ARG A 291 -3.23 21.08 33.25
CA ARG A 291 -1.86 21.09 33.78
C ARG A 291 -1.32 19.67 33.85
N ALA A 292 -0.16 19.46 33.25
CA ALA A 292 0.58 18.21 33.30
C ALA A 292 1.28 18.00 34.66
N PRO A 293 1.69 16.77 35.01
CA PRO A 293 2.37 16.48 36.27
C PRO A 293 3.67 17.26 36.49
N ASP A 294 4.35 17.67 35.41
CA ASP A 294 5.55 18.50 35.41
C ASP A 294 5.27 20.00 35.64
N GLY A 295 3.99 20.37 35.78
CA GLY A 295 3.53 21.74 35.99
C GLY A 295 3.24 22.51 34.70
N ALA A 296 3.52 21.95 33.51
CA ALA A 296 3.24 22.61 32.24
C ALA A 296 1.74 22.78 32.03
N VAL A 297 1.31 24.00 31.66
CA VAL A 297 -0.11 24.30 31.39
C VAL A 297 -0.31 24.40 29.89
N SER A 298 -1.27 23.65 29.38
CA SER A 298 -1.73 23.72 28.01
C SER A 298 -3.17 24.22 27.96
N THR A 299 -3.53 24.91 26.88
CA THR A 299 -4.85 25.47 26.68
C THR A 299 -5.42 25.11 25.30
N LEU A 300 -6.74 25.07 25.22
CA LEU A 300 -7.47 24.86 23.98
C LEU A 300 -8.72 25.72 23.95
N ASP A 301 -8.78 26.65 23.01
CA ASP A 301 -10.00 27.42 22.73
C ASP A 301 -11.01 26.58 21.96
N ILE A 302 -12.26 26.63 22.40
CA ILE A 302 -13.35 25.80 21.91
C ILE A 302 -14.52 26.70 21.55
N THR A 303 -14.97 26.63 20.31
CA THR A 303 -16.16 27.35 19.83
C THR A 303 -17.23 26.34 19.46
N VAL A 304 -18.42 26.42 20.08
CA VAL A 304 -19.60 25.66 19.62
C VAL A 304 -20.28 26.50 18.55
N GLY A 305 -19.98 26.24 17.29
CA GLY A 305 -20.38 27.04 16.13
C GLY A 305 -19.57 26.69 14.89
N PRO A 306 -19.87 27.31 13.74
CA PRO A 306 -19.14 27.08 12.50
C PRO A 306 -17.67 27.50 12.63
N ILE A 307 -16.80 26.87 11.84
CA ILE A 307 -15.40 27.30 11.73
C ILE A 307 -15.33 28.74 11.22
N ASP A 308 -14.50 29.54 11.88
CA ASP A 308 -14.22 30.89 11.46
C ASP A 308 -12.97 30.90 10.58
N VAL A 309 -13.14 31.24 9.30
CA VAL A 309 -12.04 31.39 8.33
C VAL A 309 -11.85 32.87 8.07
N ALA A 310 -10.63 33.36 8.31
CA ALA A 310 -10.27 34.75 8.11
C ALA A 310 -10.26 35.15 6.63
N GLU A 311 -10.50 36.43 6.35
CA GLU A 311 -10.33 37.01 5.02
C GLU A 311 -8.89 36.81 4.51
N GLY A 312 -8.70 36.64 3.21
CA GLY A 312 -7.41 36.32 2.60
C GLY A 312 -6.94 34.87 2.77
N GLN A 313 -7.66 34.03 3.54
CA GLN A 313 -7.40 32.59 3.60
C GLN A 313 -8.35 31.81 2.70
N ALA A 314 -7.86 30.74 2.09
CA ALA A 314 -8.69 29.88 1.23
C ALA A 314 -9.89 29.31 2.00
N TYR A 315 -11.07 29.59 1.48
CA TYR A 315 -12.36 29.31 2.10
C TYR A 315 -13.18 28.34 1.25
N LYS A 316 -13.25 28.56 -0.06
CA LYS A 316 -14.02 27.72 -0.99
C LYS A 316 -13.30 27.48 -2.31
N ALA A 317 -13.66 26.39 -2.98
CA ALA A 317 -13.24 26.11 -4.35
C ALA A 317 -14.45 26.02 -5.29
N VAL A 318 -14.28 26.50 -6.52
CA VAL A 318 -15.31 26.49 -7.58
C VAL A 318 -14.76 25.76 -8.79
N LEU A 319 -15.46 24.70 -9.22
CA LEU A 319 -15.18 24.01 -10.47
C LEU A 319 -15.73 24.85 -11.63
N VAL A 320 -14.92 25.09 -12.65
CA VAL A 320 -15.34 25.75 -13.89
C VAL A 320 -15.32 24.72 -15.00
N ASP A 321 -16.48 24.45 -15.59
CA ASP A 321 -16.65 23.55 -16.73
C ASP A 321 -16.25 24.27 -18.02
N TRP A 322 -15.30 23.69 -18.77
CA TRP A 322 -14.80 24.20 -20.04
C TRP A 322 -15.18 23.33 -21.24
N SER A 323 -16.09 22.37 -21.06
CA SER A 323 -16.50 21.43 -22.11
C SER A 323 -17.10 22.09 -23.35
N SER A 324 -17.65 23.31 -23.22
CA SER A 324 -18.18 24.11 -24.33
C SER A 324 -17.15 24.96 -25.08
N GLY A 325 -15.89 24.97 -24.62
CA GLY A 325 -14.85 25.90 -25.07
C GLY A 325 -14.87 27.26 -24.34
N ALA A 326 -15.89 27.52 -23.51
CA ALA A 326 -15.96 28.67 -22.60
C ALA A 326 -16.19 28.19 -21.16
N GLY A 327 -15.55 28.88 -20.20
CA GLY A 327 -15.65 28.53 -18.78
C GLY A 327 -17.00 28.90 -18.17
N VAL A 328 -17.71 27.91 -17.63
CA VAL A 328 -18.97 28.08 -16.88
C VAL A 328 -18.78 27.59 -15.44
N PRO A 329 -18.90 28.45 -14.41
CA PRO A 329 -18.83 28.02 -13.02
C PRO A 329 -19.95 27.05 -12.67
N HIS A 330 -19.60 25.92 -12.05
CA HIS A 330 -20.57 24.94 -11.58
C HIS A 330 -21.35 25.50 -10.37
N PRO A 331 -22.67 25.26 -10.26
CA PRO A 331 -23.51 25.82 -9.18
C PRO A 331 -23.13 25.32 -7.78
N HIS A 332 -22.66 24.07 -7.66
CA HIS A 332 -22.21 23.50 -6.39
C HIS A 332 -20.79 23.97 -6.05
N GLN A 333 -20.69 25.03 -5.24
CA GLN A 333 -19.40 25.51 -4.72
C GLN A 333 -18.95 24.68 -3.51
N LEU A 334 -17.65 24.38 -3.44
CA LEU A 334 -17.09 23.56 -2.37
C LEU A 334 -16.62 24.44 -1.20
N VAL A 335 -17.51 24.72 -0.25
CA VAL A 335 -17.21 25.55 0.94
C VAL A 335 -16.57 24.71 2.04
N MET A 336 -15.28 24.93 2.33
CA MET A 336 -14.43 24.04 3.14
C MET A 336 -14.52 24.29 4.65
N THR A 337 -15.73 24.12 5.19
CA THR A 337 -16.04 24.40 6.60
C THR A 337 -16.63 23.22 7.37
N LYS A 338 -16.92 22.09 6.72
CA LYS A 338 -17.43 20.89 7.39
C LYS A 338 -16.28 20.13 8.04
N LEU A 339 -16.22 20.10 9.36
CA LEU A 339 -15.11 19.51 10.12
C LEU A 339 -15.17 17.98 10.03
N ALA A 340 -14.12 17.35 9.51
CA ALA A 340 -13.96 15.88 9.52
C ALA A 340 -13.10 15.41 10.68
N ALA A 341 -12.00 16.11 10.94
CA ALA A 341 -11.11 15.88 12.07
C ALA A 341 -10.43 17.21 12.46
N GLN A 342 -10.10 17.35 13.74
CA GLN A 342 -9.51 18.58 14.28
C GLN A 342 -8.49 18.26 15.35
N ASN A 343 -7.62 19.23 15.64
CA ASN A 343 -6.52 19.09 16.59
C ASN A 343 -5.69 17.83 16.27
N CYS A 344 -5.56 17.52 14.99
CA CYS A 344 -4.82 16.37 14.51
C CYS A 344 -3.33 16.64 14.70
N ARG A 345 -2.60 15.63 15.16
CA ARG A 345 -1.16 15.70 15.40
C ARG A 345 -0.52 14.37 15.07
N PHE A 346 0.75 14.42 14.66
CA PHE A 346 1.57 13.22 14.62
C PHE A 346 1.76 12.69 16.04
N GLU A 347 1.70 11.36 16.19
CA GLU A 347 1.95 10.69 17.48
C GLU A 347 3.46 10.67 17.84
N ASP A 348 4.34 10.88 16.87
CA ASP A 348 5.76 11.08 17.12
C ASP A 348 5.99 12.37 17.91
N ALA A 349 6.69 12.28 19.04
CA ALA A 349 6.90 13.42 19.93
C ALA A 349 7.61 14.60 19.24
N TRP A 350 8.63 14.32 18.40
CA TRP A 350 9.32 15.38 17.67
C TRP A 350 8.41 15.99 16.60
N LEU A 351 7.85 15.19 15.69
CA LEU A 351 7.00 15.73 14.62
C LEU A 351 5.74 16.43 15.15
N GLY A 352 5.11 15.86 16.17
CA GLY A 352 3.91 16.41 16.82
C GLY A 352 4.16 17.71 17.60
N SER A 353 5.41 17.98 17.98
CA SER A 353 5.85 19.26 18.57
C SER A 353 6.33 20.27 17.53
N ALA A 354 6.98 19.80 16.45
CA ALA A 354 7.57 20.65 15.43
C ALA A 354 6.54 21.23 14.43
N GLN A 355 5.37 20.59 14.30
CA GLN A 355 4.29 21.04 13.42
C GLN A 355 3.07 21.52 14.23
N PRO A 356 2.40 22.60 13.81
CA PRO A 356 1.11 22.97 14.36
C PRO A 356 0.07 21.84 14.17
N ALA A 357 -0.83 21.69 15.14
CA ALA A 357 -1.98 20.82 14.95
C ALA A 357 -2.76 21.24 13.70
N TRP A 358 -3.30 20.27 12.97
CA TRP A 358 -4.09 20.55 11.78
C TRP A 358 -5.56 20.18 11.93
N THR A 359 -6.35 20.74 11.03
CA THR A 359 -7.78 20.48 10.87
C THR A 359 -8.04 20.00 9.45
N GLU A 360 -8.83 18.94 9.33
CA GLU A 360 -9.33 18.36 8.09
C GLU A 360 -10.77 18.85 7.87
N CYS A 361 -10.99 19.58 6.78
CA CYS A 361 -12.30 20.13 6.41
C CYS A 361 -12.78 19.58 5.06
N LEU A 362 -14.05 19.19 5.02
CA LEU A 362 -14.79 18.79 3.84
C LEU A 362 -15.68 19.95 3.34
N PRO A 363 -16.17 19.86 2.10
CA PRO A 363 -17.15 20.80 1.58
C PRO A 363 -18.49 20.65 2.30
N GLN A 364 -19.18 21.78 2.47
CA GLN A 364 -20.60 21.82 2.81
C GLN A 364 -21.44 21.47 1.57
N GLY A 365 -22.52 20.71 1.77
CA GLY A 365 -23.48 20.39 0.70
C GLY A 365 -22.98 19.37 -0.34
N PRO A 366 -23.68 19.28 -1.49
CA PRO A 366 -23.30 18.37 -2.58
C PRO A 366 -22.06 18.85 -3.32
N VAL A 367 -21.33 17.91 -3.92
CA VAL A 367 -20.18 18.21 -4.78
C VAL A 367 -20.61 18.35 -6.26
N PRO A 368 -19.80 18.99 -7.12
CA PRO A 368 -20.03 18.94 -8.56
C PRO A 368 -19.99 17.51 -9.09
N VAL A 369 -20.96 17.15 -9.93
CA VAL A 369 -21.01 15.88 -10.64
C VAL A 369 -21.24 16.16 -12.12
N ILE A 370 -20.31 15.73 -12.97
CA ILE A 370 -20.39 15.93 -14.43
C ILE A 370 -20.06 14.60 -15.09
N ASN A 371 -20.94 14.14 -15.99
CA ASN A 371 -20.80 12.87 -16.72
C ASN A 371 -20.51 11.65 -15.82
N GLY A 372 -21.15 11.61 -14.64
CA GLY A 372 -20.98 10.50 -13.68
C GLY A 372 -19.65 10.52 -12.93
N ILE A 373 -18.90 11.62 -13.00
CA ILE A 373 -17.69 11.89 -12.22
C ILE A 373 -18.00 12.92 -11.15
N ALA A 374 -17.75 12.60 -9.89
CA ALA A 374 -17.83 13.50 -8.75
C ALA A 374 -16.47 14.19 -8.51
N TYR A 375 -16.51 15.51 -8.29
CA TYR A 375 -15.34 16.36 -8.13
C TYR A 375 -15.23 16.82 -6.67
N TYR A 376 -14.35 16.18 -5.92
CA TYR A 376 -14.15 16.42 -4.50
C TYR A 376 -12.98 17.35 -4.23
N CYS A 377 -12.98 17.94 -3.04
CA CYS A 377 -11.81 18.57 -2.48
C CYS A 377 -11.86 18.49 -0.96
N GLU A 378 -10.70 18.35 -0.33
CA GLU A 378 -10.53 18.35 1.12
C GLU A 378 -9.49 19.40 1.49
N ALA A 379 -9.77 20.19 2.53
CA ALA A 379 -8.88 21.24 2.99
C ALA A 379 -8.15 20.81 4.27
N ILE A 380 -6.84 21.08 4.30
CA ILE A 380 -5.98 20.89 5.47
C ILE A 380 -5.53 22.26 5.94
N ARG A 381 -5.84 22.59 7.19
CA ARG A 381 -5.50 23.87 7.81
C ARG A 381 -4.54 23.62 8.97
N SER A 382 -3.32 24.14 8.91
CA SER A 382 -2.31 24.00 9.95
C SER A 382 -1.66 25.36 10.22
N GLY A 383 -2.01 25.98 11.35
CA GLY A 383 -1.66 27.37 11.60
C GLY A 383 -2.20 28.30 10.50
N ASP A 384 -1.30 29.03 9.84
CA ASP A 384 -1.56 29.92 8.71
C ASP A 384 -1.32 29.26 7.33
N TYR A 385 -0.92 27.98 7.30
CA TYR A 385 -0.80 27.19 6.08
C TYR A 385 -2.14 26.52 5.76
N VAL A 386 -2.58 26.64 4.51
CA VAL A 386 -3.78 26.00 3.99
C VAL A 386 -3.43 25.24 2.72
N GLN A 387 -3.89 24.00 2.65
CA GLN A 387 -3.75 23.15 1.49
C GLN A 387 -5.13 22.65 1.07
N PHE A 388 -5.42 22.72 -0.23
CA PHE A 388 -6.57 22.06 -0.82
C PHE A 388 -6.08 20.86 -1.62
N GLN A 389 -6.63 19.68 -1.33
CA GLN A 389 -6.41 18.48 -2.13
C GLN A 389 -7.69 18.14 -2.87
N PHE A 390 -7.66 18.33 -4.18
CA PHE A 390 -8.73 17.93 -5.09
C PHE A 390 -8.60 16.45 -5.42
N GLY A 391 -9.73 15.80 -5.61
CA GLY A 391 -9.80 14.40 -6.01
C GLY A 391 -11.06 14.15 -6.82
N TYR A 392 -11.05 13.08 -7.61
CA TYR A 392 -12.11 12.83 -8.57
C TYR A 392 -12.46 11.35 -8.58
N ASP A 393 -13.75 11.07 -8.71
CA ASP A 393 -14.23 9.73 -8.47
C ASP A 393 -15.57 9.42 -9.17
N TRP A 394 -16.01 8.15 -9.21
CA TRP A 394 -17.28 7.79 -9.85
C TRP A 394 -18.40 8.20 -8.90
N ASP A 395 -19.43 8.82 -9.46
CA ASP A 395 -20.67 9.01 -8.72
C ASP A 395 -21.21 7.63 -8.27
N ALA A 396 -21.83 7.59 -7.09
CA ALA A 396 -22.33 6.35 -6.51
C ALA A 396 -23.43 5.68 -7.36
N SER A 397 -24.13 6.43 -8.21
CA SER A 397 -25.07 5.87 -9.19
C SER A 397 -24.36 5.12 -10.32
N VAL A 398 -23.12 5.50 -10.64
CA VAL A 398 -22.29 4.86 -11.66
C VAL A 398 -21.53 3.69 -11.04
N MET A 399 -20.85 3.90 -9.90
CA MET A 399 -20.09 2.87 -9.20
C MET A 399 -20.40 2.89 -7.69
N PRO A 400 -21.36 2.08 -7.22
CA PRO A 400 -21.79 2.13 -5.81
C PRO A 400 -20.73 1.73 -4.78
N ALA A 401 -19.78 0.88 -5.16
CA ALA A 401 -18.73 0.36 -4.27
C ALA A 401 -17.38 1.11 -4.36
N ASN A 402 -17.36 2.20 -5.11
CA ASN A 402 -16.17 2.97 -5.47
C ASN A 402 -15.27 3.36 -4.28
N PRO A 403 -13.93 3.23 -4.37
CA PRO A 403 -13.08 2.80 -5.50
C PRO A 403 -13.03 1.29 -5.75
N PHE A 404 -13.76 0.51 -4.95
CA PHE A 404 -13.96 -0.91 -5.22
C PHE A 404 -15.05 -1.11 -6.28
N GLY A 405 -15.01 -2.27 -6.93
CA GLY A 405 -15.99 -2.65 -7.94
C GLY A 405 -15.43 -2.59 -9.35
N ASP A 406 -16.05 -3.36 -10.25
CA ASP A 406 -15.60 -3.54 -11.62
C ASP A 406 -15.87 -2.27 -12.47
N PRO A 407 -14.83 -1.59 -12.98
CA PRO A 407 -14.96 -0.41 -13.81
C PRO A 407 -15.11 -0.73 -15.31
N SER A 408 -15.24 -2.01 -15.69
CA SER A 408 -15.39 -2.43 -17.08
C SER A 408 -16.56 -1.71 -17.78
N GLY A 409 -16.29 -1.17 -18.98
CA GLY A 409 -17.28 -0.43 -19.77
C GLY A 409 -17.59 0.99 -19.29
N ARG A 410 -16.83 1.54 -18.32
CA ARG A 410 -17.03 2.90 -17.80
C ARG A 410 -15.92 3.85 -18.24
N ASN A 411 -16.30 5.09 -18.54
CA ASN A 411 -15.33 6.15 -18.80
C ASN A 411 -14.82 6.75 -17.48
N ALA A 412 -13.50 6.87 -17.37
CA ALA A 412 -12.81 7.40 -16.19
C ALA A 412 -12.32 8.84 -16.38
N TYR A 413 -12.43 9.39 -17.59
CA TYR A 413 -11.83 10.67 -17.98
C TYR A 413 -12.61 11.87 -17.46
N MET A 414 -11.91 12.87 -16.92
CA MET A 414 -12.52 14.12 -16.45
C MET A 414 -12.80 15.06 -17.62
N ILE A 415 -13.79 15.94 -17.46
CA ILE A 415 -14.07 16.97 -18.48
C ILE A 415 -12.98 18.05 -18.51
N PRO A 416 -12.91 18.88 -19.57
CA PRO A 416 -12.11 20.10 -19.55
C PRO A 416 -12.55 21.00 -18.37
N HIS A 417 -11.67 21.36 -17.44
CA HIS A 417 -12.07 22.16 -16.27
C HIS A 417 -10.95 23.01 -15.67
N LYS A 418 -11.31 23.98 -14.82
CA LYS A 418 -10.39 24.71 -13.93
C LYS A 418 -10.92 24.71 -12.51
N TRP A 419 -10.03 24.89 -11.53
CA TRP A 419 -10.44 25.21 -10.16
C TRP A 419 -10.10 26.64 -9.80
N LEU A 420 -11.09 27.37 -9.29
CA LEU A 420 -10.91 28.71 -8.74
C LEU A 420 -11.00 28.63 -7.21
N ILE A 421 -10.03 29.24 -6.53
CA ILE A 421 -9.93 29.22 -5.07
C ILE A 421 -10.19 30.61 -4.54
N TYR A 422 -11.19 30.75 -3.68
CA TYR A 422 -11.64 32.01 -3.12
C TYR A 422 -11.48 32.06 -1.62
N ASP A 423 -11.31 33.26 -1.08
CA ASP A 423 -11.51 33.52 0.34
C ASP A 423 -13.00 33.70 0.68
N ARG A 424 -13.28 34.05 1.95
CA ARG A 424 -14.64 34.24 2.46
C ARG A 424 -15.32 35.51 1.93
N ALA A 425 -14.56 36.48 1.41
CA ALA A 425 -15.05 37.72 0.83
C ALA A 425 -15.21 37.63 -0.70
N ASP A 426 -15.19 36.41 -1.26
CA ASP A 426 -15.25 36.15 -2.70
C ASP A 426 -14.10 36.74 -3.51
N ARG A 427 -12.96 37.01 -2.87
CA ARG A 427 -11.73 37.38 -3.58
C ARG A 427 -11.03 36.13 -4.10
N LEU A 428 -10.70 36.13 -5.39
CA LEU A 428 -9.92 35.07 -6.02
C LEU A 428 -8.48 35.08 -5.47
N LEU A 429 -8.06 33.95 -4.91
CA LEU A 429 -6.71 33.74 -4.38
C LEU A 429 -5.81 33.02 -5.38
N ALA A 430 -6.35 32.02 -6.08
CA ALA A 430 -5.59 31.22 -7.03
C ALA A 430 -6.48 30.52 -8.06
N THR A 431 -5.88 30.15 -9.19
CA THR A 431 -6.47 29.31 -10.23
C THR A 431 -5.59 28.08 -10.42
N VAL A 432 -6.19 26.90 -10.43
CA VAL A 432 -5.52 25.66 -10.85
C VAL A 432 -5.83 25.43 -12.32
N GLU A 433 -4.79 25.54 -13.14
CA GLU A 433 -4.85 25.50 -14.60
C GLU A 433 -3.54 24.96 -15.19
N THR A 434 -3.49 24.77 -16.52
CA THR A 434 -2.24 24.39 -17.20
C THR A 434 -1.25 25.55 -17.19
N PRO A 435 0.07 25.31 -17.39
CA PRO A 435 1.08 26.37 -17.31
C PRO A 435 0.91 27.52 -18.30
N ASP A 436 0.16 27.32 -19.39
CA ASP A 436 -0.20 28.35 -20.37
C ASP A 436 -1.54 29.04 -20.08
N GLY A 437 -2.18 28.74 -18.94
CA GLY A 437 -3.46 29.31 -18.53
C GLY A 437 -4.68 28.66 -19.20
N GLY A 438 -4.53 27.54 -19.90
CA GLY A 438 -5.63 26.74 -20.45
C GLY A 438 -6.36 25.88 -19.39
N PRO A 439 -7.54 25.33 -19.72
CA PRO A 439 -8.21 24.38 -18.82
C PRO A 439 -7.44 23.06 -18.74
N LEU A 440 -7.58 22.39 -17.59
CA LEU A 440 -7.15 21.02 -17.41
C LEU A 440 -7.96 20.13 -18.36
N ASN A 441 -7.31 19.23 -19.11
CA ASN A 441 -7.91 18.45 -20.20
C ASN A 441 -8.59 19.26 -21.30
N GLY A 442 -8.10 20.47 -21.60
CA GLY A 442 -8.59 21.26 -22.72
C GLY A 442 -8.62 20.49 -24.04
N THR A 443 -9.60 20.81 -24.90
CA THR A 443 -9.69 20.29 -26.27
C THR A 443 -8.74 21.03 -27.23
N ASP A 444 -8.15 22.13 -26.78
CA ASP A 444 -7.15 22.92 -27.50
C ASP A 444 -5.77 22.24 -27.53
N LYS A 445 -5.54 21.27 -26.64
CA LYS A 445 -4.31 20.46 -26.61
C LYS A 445 -4.59 19.11 -27.25
N MET A 446 -3.72 18.72 -28.17
CA MET A 446 -3.78 17.38 -28.76
C MET A 446 -3.42 16.35 -27.68
N ALA A 447 -4.17 15.24 -27.64
CA ALA A 447 -3.89 14.11 -26.75
C ALA A 447 -2.51 13.46 -27.04
N LEU A 448 -1.99 13.67 -28.25
CA LEU A 448 -0.67 13.24 -28.72
C LEU A 448 0.10 14.46 -29.23
N TYR A 449 1.41 14.49 -29.06
CA TYR A 449 2.23 15.58 -29.59
C TYR A 449 2.15 15.63 -31.13
N GLY A 450 1.76 16.79 -31.66
CA GLY A 450 1.60 17.03 -33.11
C GLY A 450 2.65 17.95 -33.72
N GLY A 451 3.71 18.32 -32.98
CA GLY A 451 4.75 19.24 -33.43
C GLY A 451 5.91 18.58 -34.21
N PRO A 452 6.90 19.37 -34.64
CA PRO A 452 8.03 18.87 -35.41
C PRO A 452 8.89 17.88 -34.63
N SER A 453 9.52 16.96 -35.34
CA SER A 453 10.48 16.02 -34.79
C SER A 453 11.84 16.16 -35.47
N ASP A 454 12.93 15.87 -34.77
CA ASP A 454 14.31 16.09 -35.20
C ASP A 454 14.85 15.09 -36.26
N GLY A 455 13.97 14.51 -37.08
CA GLY A 455 14.31 13.49 -38.09
C GLY A 455 14.58 12.09 -37.54
N ARG A 456 14.62 11.92 -36.20
CA ARG A 456 14.77 10.62 -35.51
C ARG A 456 13.56 10.26 -34.62
N GLY A 457 12.49 11.07 -34.67
CA GLY A 457 11.22 10.82 -34.00
C GLY A 457 11.04 11.50 -32.64
N CYS A 458 11.98 12.35 -32.21
CA CYS A 458 11.90 13.05 -30.92
C CYS A 458 11.18 14.39 -31.05
N ALA A 459 10.27 14.70 -30.12
CA ALA A 459 9.56 15.97 -30.08
C ALA A 459 10.52 17.15 -29.90
N MET A 460 10.49 18.09 -30.83
CA MET A 460 11.19 19.36 -30.70
C MET A 460 10.24 20.37 -30.05
N THR A 461 10.20 20.40 -28.72
CA THR A 461 9.42 21.43 -28.02
C THR A 461 9.98 22.81 -28.34
N ASP A 462 9.11 23.73 -28.72
CA ASP A 462 9.42 25.13 -28.96
C ASP A 462 8.29 26.01 -28.42
N ALA A 463 8.39 27.32 -28.60
CA ALA A 463 7.37 28.25 -28.11
C ALA A 463 5.96 28.00 -28.69
N THR A 464 5.87 27.44 -29.90
CA THR A 464 4.63 27.14 -30.64
C THR A 464 4.19 25.68 -30.56
N HIS A 465 5.10 24.77 -30.24
CA HIS A 465 4.88 23.32 -30.13
C HIS A 465 5.24 22.83 -28.72
N ARG A 466 4.65 23.43 -27.69
CA ARG A 466 4.79 22.95 -26.31
C ARG A 466 3.99 21.67 -26.11
N TRP A 467 4.57 20.70 -25.42
CA TRP A 467 3.84 19.51 -24.98
C TRP A 467 3.33 19.71 -23.55
N TYR A 468 2.02 19.53 -23.38
CA TYR A 468 1.38 19.43 -22.08
C TYR A 468 0.73 18.05 -21.98
N PRO A 469 1.00 17.28 -20.92
CA PRO A 469 0.36 15.98 -20.73
C PRO A 469 -1.16 16.16 -20.69
N HIS A 470 -1.84 15.46 -21.61
CA HIS A 470 -3.29 15.32 -21.63
C HIS A 470 -3.68 14.19 -20.69
N GLY A 471 -4.71 14.35 -19.86
CA GLY A 471 -5.23 13.26 -19.04
C GLY A 471 -5.06 13.41 -17.56
N THR A 472 -5.87 14.27 -16.96
CA THR A 472 -6.29 14.04 -15.57
C THR A 472 -7.20 12.80 -15.59
N VAL A 473 -6.67 11.66 -15.15
CA VAL A 473 -7.50 10.49 -14.84
C VAL A 473 -7.54 10.35 -13.33
N ARG A 474 -8.72 10.59 -12.71
CA ARG A 474 -9.06 10.35 -11.30
C ARG A 474 -7.92 10.36 -10.27
N SER A 475 -7.00 11.30 -10.41
CA SER A 475 -5.82 11.45 -9.55
C SER A 475 -5.93 12.72 -8.73
N GLY A 476 -5.13 12.84 -7.68
CA GLY A 476 -5.19 14.01 -6.82
C GLY A 476 -4.52 15.23 -7.45
N ILE A 477 -4.99 16.41 -7.06
CA ILE A 477 -4.27 17.67 -7.26
C ILE A 477 -4.10 18.32 -5.90
N ILE A 478 -2.91 18.82 -5.62
CA ILE A 478 -2.64 19.65 -4.45
C ILE A 478 -2.49 21.11 -4.88
N TRP A 479 -3.12 22.01 -4.13
CA TRP A 479 -2.82 23.43 -4.10
C TRP A 479 -2.44 23.84 -2.68
N ARG A 480 -1.48 24.76 -2.54
CA ARG A 480 -1.00 25.28 -1.26
C ARG A 480 -1.10 26.80 -1.24
N SER A 481 -1.40 27.37 -0.07
CA SER A 481 -1.33 28.83 0.11
C SER A 481 0.08 29.38 -0.01
N ARG A 482 1.09 28.54 0.26
CA ARG A 482 2.54 28.77 0.05
C ARG A 482 3.31 27.47 0.26
N ASP A 483 4.60 27.47 -0.01
CA ASP A 483 5.49 26.37 0.36
C ASP A 483 5.49 26.09 1.88
N PRO A 484 5.51 24.82 2.32
CA PRO A 484 5.67 24.50 3.73
C PRO A 484 7.11 24.80 4.19
N GLY A 485 7.24 25.30 5.42
CA GLY A 485 8.56 25.52 6.03
C GLY A 485 9.29 24.20 6.28
N SER A 486 10.62 24.19 6.21
CA SER A 486 11.42 23.01 6.57
C SER A 486 11.47 22.80 8.09
N HIS A 487 11.70 21.56 8.53
CA HIS A 487 12.08 21.25 9.91
C HIS A 487 13.53 21.64 10.19
N GLU A 488 13.88 21.72 11.48
CA GLU A 488 15.27 21.96 11.89
C GLU A 488 16.17 20.77 11.53
N GLN A 489 17.40 21.09 11.09
CA GLN A 489 18.36 20.09 10.65
C GLN A 489 18.75 19.09 11.73
N ALA A 490 18.83 19.50 13.01
CA ALA A 490 19.12 18.58 14.11
C ALA A 490 18.03 17.49 14.25
N GLY A 491 16.77 17.86 14.06
CA GLY A 491 15.65 16.91 14.06
C GLY A 491 15.71 15.96 12.86
N ILE A 492 15.97 16.49 11.66
CA ILE A 492 16.11 15.70 10.43
C ILE A 492 17.24 14.67 10.57
N ARG A 493 18.44 15.11 11.00
CA ARG A 493 19.60 14.23 11.19
C ARG A 493 19.35 13.12 12.21
N ARG A 494 18.54 13.38 13.23
CA ARG A 494 18.15 12.36 14.20
C ARG A 494 17.23 11.30 13.60
N ALA A 495 16.27 11.69 12.77
CA ALA A 495 15.20 10.83 12.28
C ALA A 495 15.47 10.19 10.91
N VAL A 496 16.40 10.71 10.12
CA VAL A 496 16.69 10.29 8.75
C VAL A 496 18.14 9.79 8.64
N PRO A 497 18.41 8.66 7.96
CA PRO A 497 19.77 8.20 7.68
C PRO A 497 20.58 9.22 6.87
N LEU A 498 21.85 9.41 7.25
CA LEU A 498 22.80 10.27 6.51
C LEU A 498 23.86 9.43 5.80
N PHE A 499 24.03 9.69 4.51
CA PHE A 499 24.94 8.94 3.64
C PHE A 499 26.09 9.81 3.13
N ASP A 500 27.23 9.20 2.79
CA ASP A 500 28.34 9.92 2.20
C ASP A 500 28.07 10.26 0.72
N MET A 501 27.83 11.54 0.46
CA MET A 501 27.54 12.11 -0.87
C MET A 501 28.81 12.47 -1.66
N SER A 502 30.01 12.14 -1.15
CA SER A 502 31.29 12.46 -1.82
C SER A 502 31.58 11.62 -3.06
N VAL A 503 30.84 10.53 -3.26
CA VAL A 503 30.79 9.78 -4.51
C VAL A 503 29.45 10.09 -5.17
N PRO A 504 29.45 10.53 -6.44
CA PRO A 504 28.22 10.80 -7.17
C PRO A 504 27.44 9.50 -7.34
N PHE A 505 26.16 9.56 -7.01
CA PHE A 505 25.18 8.51 -7.23
C PHE A 505 24.13 9.03 -8.22
N GLY A 506 23.32 8.14 -8.76
CA GLY A 506 22.42 8.43 -9.87
C GLY A 506 23.12 8.37 -11.21
N CYS A 507 22.34 8.10 -12.26
CA CYS A 507 22.89 7.89 -13.60
C CYS A 507 23.49 9.19 -14.17
N HIS A 508 24.79 9.22 -14.47
CA HIS A 508 25.44 10.34 -15.17
C HIS A 508 25.54 10.09 -16.68
N LEU A 509 24.58 9.34 -17.23
CA LEU A 509 24.56 8.90 -18.62
C LEU A 509 23.18 9.16 -19.22
N ASP A 510 23.14 9.17 -20.56
CA ASP A 510 21.95 9.34 -21.38
C ASP A 510 20.93 8.21 -21.22
N TYR A 511 21.31 7.03 -20.71
CA TYR A 511 20.40 5.90 -20.53
C TYR A 511 19.22 6.19 -19.59
N SER A 512 19.42 7.10 -18.63
CA SER A 512 18.35 7.57 -17.73
C SER A 512 17.28 8.38 -18.45
N VAL A 513 17.51 8.73 -19.73
CA VAL A 513 16.66 9.62 -20.48
C VAL A 513 15.61 8.88 -21.31
N ASN A 514 14.38 9.40 -21.26
CA ASN A 514 13.13 9.03 -21.93
C ASN A 514 13.26 7.80 -22.84
N GLY A 515 12.82 6.61 -22.39
CA GLY A 515 13.00 5.28 -23.05
C GLY A 515 12.32 5.09 -24.40
N PHE A 516 11.81 6.20 -24.88
CA PHE A 516 11.05 6.48 -26.07
C PHE A 516 11.92 7.20 -27.11
N ASP A 517 13.12 7.65 -26.73
CA ASP A 517 14.09 8.28 -27.59
C ASP A 517 14.94 7.24 -28.34
N LEU A 518 14.67 7.09 -29.64
CA LEU A 518 15.38 6.18 -30.52
C LEU A 518 16.89 6.51 -30.68
N ARG A 519 17.35 7.71 -30.32
CA ARG A 519 18.78 8.06 -30.29
C ARG A 519 19.51 7.30 -29.19
N VAL A 520 18.87 7.21 -28.01
CA VAL A 520 19.40 6.53 -26.82
C VAL A 520 19.11 5.02 -26.91
N PHE A 521 17.91 4.66 -27.37
CA PHE A 521 17.45 3.27 -27.49
C PHE A 521 18.12 2.47 -28.63
N SER A 522 18.51 3.12 -29.74
CA SER A 522 19.04 2.41 -30.95
C SER A 522 20.44 2.85 -31.39
N GLY A 523 21.08 3.81 -30.71
CA GLY A 523 22.35 4.41 -31.15
C GLY A 523 23.37 4.78 -30.07
N GLY A 524 23.04 4.65 -28.77
CA GLY A 524 24.01 4.71 -27.68
C GLY A 524 24.74 3.37 -27.52
N ALA A 525 25.96 3.37 -26.98
CA ALA A 525 26.82 2.19 -26.89
C ALA A 525 26.22 1.08 -26.01
N GLY A 526 25.37 0.22 -26.60
CA GLY A 526 24.87 -1.01 -26.00
C GLY A 526 23.40 -1.25 -26.35
N ASN A 527 23.11 -2.39 -26.99
CA ASN A 527 21.77 -2.98 -27.15
C ASN A 527 21.11 -3.36 -25.80
N GLU A 528 21.47 -2.71 -24.70
CA GLU A 528 20.92 -2.91 -23.36
C GLU A 528 19.62 -2.11 -23.12
N GLY A 529 19.20 -1.34 -24.13
CA GLY A 529 18.09 -0.39 -24.11
C GLY A 529 16.76 -0.99 -23.65
N GLN A 530 16.44 -0.79 -22.38
CA GLN A 530 15.09 -0.97 -21.85
C GLN A 530 14.24 0.20 -22.35
N ALA A 531 13.06 -0.07 -22.94
CA ALA A 531 12.14 0.93 -23.50
C ALA A 531 11.45 1.83 -22.42
N ASN A 532 12.06 1.95 -21.23
CA ASN A 532 11.50 2.46 -20.00
C ASN A 532 12.42 3.51 -19.31
N GLY A 533 13.11 4.39 -20.05
CA GLY A 533 13.91 5.51 -19.50
C GLY A 533 13.10 6.78 -19.16
N PHE A 534 13.63 7.69 -18.32
CA PHE A 534 12.92 8.82 -17.65
C PHE A 534 13.49 10.21 -17.92
N GLY A 535 13.06 11.23 -17.19
CA GLY A 535 13.87 12.44 -17.11
C GLY A 535 14.89 12.25 -15.99
N ASN A 536 16.10 12.76 -16.16
CA ASN A 536 17.11 12.69 -15.12
C ASN A 536 17.05 13.95 -14.24
N VAL A 537 16.78 13.80 -12.93
CA VAL A 537 16.58 14.91 -11.98
C VAL A 537 17.77 15.87 -11.88
N ARG A 538 18.95 15.50 -12.40
CA ARG A 538 20.12 16.40 -12.49
C ARG A 538 20.01 17.41 -13.62
N VAL A 539 19.25 17.11 -14.67
CA VAL A 539 19.20 17.89 -15.91
C VAL A 539 17.81 18.29 -16.37
N ILE A 540 16.74 17.63 -15.91
CA ILE A 540 15.37 18.08 -16.18
C ILE A 540 15.26 19.55 -15.73
N PRO A 541 14.80 20.47 -16.58
CA PRO A 541 14.68 21.87 -16.20
C PRO A 541 13.63 22.03 -15.09
N TRP A 542 13.82 23.00 -14.20
CA TRP A 542 12.84 23.23 -13.14
C TRP A 542 11.46 23.58 -13.72
N LYS A 543 11.41 24.53 -14.64
CA LYS A 543 10.21 24.91 -15.40
C LYS A 543 10.25 24.33 -16.81
N GLN A 544 9.09 24.27 -17.46
CA GLN A 544 9.01 23.86 -18.86
C GLN A 544 9.99 24.68 -19.73
N SER A 545 10.83 23.99 -20.49
CA SER A 545 11.84 24.57 -21.39
C SER A 545 11.58 24.14 -22.84
N ASP A 546 12.43 24.60 -23.76
CA ASP A 546 12.39 24.21 -25.17
C ASP A 546 13.67 23.49 -25.61
N TYR A 547 13.57 22.78 -26.73
CA TYR A 547 14.65 21.98 -27.30
C TYR A 547 15.95 22.79 -27.48
N ARG A 548 15.86 24.00 -28.04
CA ARG A 548 17.05 24.83 -28.34
C ARG A 548 17.74 25.31 -27.06
N THR A 549 16.95 25.70 -26.07
CA THR A 549 17.43 26.18 -24.78
C THR A 549 18.14 25.07 -24.01
N MET A 550 17.55 23.87 -24.01
CA MET A 550 18.12 22.69 -23.34
C MET A 550 19.43 22.24 -24.00
N VAL A 551 19.47 22.11 -25.33
CA VAL A 551 20.70 21.72 -26.05
C VAL A 551 21.82 22.76 -25.85
N GLY A 552 21.51 24.05 -25.85
CA GLY A 552 22.47 25.12 -25.53
C GLY A 552 22.90 25.15 -24.04
N GLY A 553 22.25 24.37 -23.16
CA GLY A 553 22.56 24.21 -21.74
C GLY A 553 23.73 23.26 -21.44
N ALA A 554 24.06 22.36 -22.37
CA ALA A 554 25.04 21.27 -22.21
C ALA A 554 26.39 21.72 -21.60
N GLY A 555 26.95 22.84 -22.07
CA GLY A 555 28.28 23.32 -21.63
C GLY A 555 28.30 24.22 -20.38
N ARG A 556 27.16 24.41 -19.70
CA ARG A 556 27.03 25.39 -18.59
C ARG A 556 27.02 24.77 -17.19
N THR A 557 27.00 23.44 -17.09
CA THR A 557 26.96 22.72 -15.81
C THR A 557 28.26 22.90 -15.01
N ARG A 558 28.14 22.93 -13.68
CA ARG A 558 29.28 22.85 -12.75
C ARG A 558 29.53 21.42 -12.24
N ASP A 559 28.77 20.46 -12.74
CA ASP A 559 28.95 19.05 -12.44
C ASP A 559 30.26 18.53 -13.06
N PRO A 560 31.19 17.97 -12.28
CA PRO A 560 32.42 17.40 -12.83
C PRO A 560 32.20 16.15 -13.69
N PHE A 561 31.02 15.53 -13.66
CA PHE A 561 30.67 14.34 -14.44
C PHE A 561 29.80 14.71 -15.64
N THR A 562 30.45 15.02 -16.77
CA THR A 562 29.80 15.72 -17.89
C THR A 562 29.09 14.82 -18.92
N ALA A 563 29.24 13.48 -18.85
CA ALA A 563 28.67 12.54 -19.83
C ALA A 563 27.14 12.67 -19.99
N LEU A 564 26.41 12.97 -18.91
CA LEU A 564 24.96 13.20 -18.92
C LEU A 564 24.55 14.45 -19.70
N TYR A 565 25.46 15.41 -19.88
CA TYR A 565 25.15 16.73 -20.42
C TYR A 565 25.35 16.81 -21.94
N SER A 566 25.33 15.66 -22.62
CA SER A 566 25.37 15.59 -24.08
C SER A 566 24.14 16.25 -24.72
N ALA A 567 24.27 16.72 -25.97
CA ALA A 567 23.14 17.28 -26.72
C ALA A 567 21.96 16.30 -26.84
N ASN A 568 22.24 15.00 -26.95
CA ASN A 568 21.20 13.95 -27.00
C ASN A 568 20.43 13.88 -25.68
N SER A 569 21.13 13.83 -24.54
CA SER A 569 20.52 13.78 -23.22
C SER A 569 19.71 15.05 -22.90
N MET A 570 20.26 16.22 -23.23
CA MET A 570 19.57 17.50 -23.03
C MET A 570 18.29 17.59 -23.85
N ALA A 571 18.36 17.21 -25.13
CA ALA A 571 17.21 17.18 -26.02
C ALA A 571 16.10 16.27 -25.50
N ALA A 572 16.45 15.10 -24.98
CA ALA A 572 15.51 14.11 -24.51
C ALA A 572 14.80 14.51 -23.18
N ASN A 573 15.39 15.44 -22.41
CA ASN A 573 14.78 16.02 -21.20
C ASN A 573 13.92 17.28 -21.47
N ALA A 574 13.94 17.85 -22.68
CA ALA A 574 13.28 19.12 -23.00
C ALA A 574 11.74 19.08 -22.96
N ALA A 575 11.14 17.88 -22.98
CA ALA A 575 9.70 17.69 -22.84
C ALA A 575 9.23 17.56 -21.38
N LEU A 576 10.15 17.52 -20.41
CA LEU A 576 9.86 17.33 -18.98
C LEU A 576 10.25 18.57 -18.19
N TRP A 577 9.68 18.71 -16.99
CA TRP A 577 10.10 19.69 -16.00
C TRP A 577 9.93 19.11 -14.59
N LEU A 578 10.48 19.76 -13.57
CA LEU A 578 10.42 19.28 -12.17
C LEU A 578 9.37 19.99 -11.32
N GLU A 579 9.07 21.25 -11.63
CA GLU A 579 8.04 22.03 -10.96
C GLU A 579 6.74 21.23 -10.96
N TYR A 580 6.14 21.10 -9.79
CA TYR A 580 4.85 20.44 -9.66
C TYR A 580 3.82 21.33 -10.35
N THR A 581 3.50 20.94 -11.57
CA THR A 581 2.26 21.32 -12.20
C THR A 581 1.37 20.09 -12.09
N PRO A 582 0.07 20.25 -11.77
CA PRO A 582 -0.86 19.15 -11.89
C PRO A 582 -0.61 18.45 -13.24
N PHE A 583 -0.47 17.12 -13.28
CA PHE A 583 -0.23 16.30 -14.48
C PHE A 583 1.21 16.20 -15.00
N ASN A 584 2.19 16.87 -14.39
CA ASN A 584 3.58 16.66 -14.78
C ASN A 584 4.08 15.26 -14.36
N ILE A 585 4.64 14.52 -15.32
CA ILE A 585 5.25 13.21 -15.10
C ILE A 585 6.56 13.33 -14.28
N GLN A 586 7.10 14.54 -14.08
CA GLN A 586 8.27 14.86 -13.23
C GLN A 586 9.51 13.98 -13.46
N GLY A 587 9.59 13.27 -14.58
CA GLY A 587 10.66 12.30 -14.84
C GLY A 587 10.71 11.15 -13.83
N ARG A 588 9.55 10.74 -13.27
CA ARG A 588 9.44 9.58 -12.37
C ARG A 588 9.26 8.28 -13.16
N SER A 589 9.67 7.15 -12.59
CA SER A 589 9.61 5.83 -13.23
C SER A 589 8.14 5.32 -13.38
N PRO A 590 7.56 5.14 -14.59
CA PRO A 590 6.46 4.26 -14.87
C PRO A 590 6.85 2.81 -14.63
N VAL A 591 5.84 2.11 -14.14
CA VAL A 591 6.05 0.99 -13.27
C VAL A 591 5.90 -0.34 -14.00
N THR A 592 6.20 -0.35 -15.29
CA THR A 592 5.92 -1.50 -16.15
C THR A 592 7.21 -2.03 -16.77
N GLY A 593 7.74 -3.08 -16.15
CA GLY A 593 8.81 -3.91 -16.71
C GLY A 593 10.01 -4.07 -15.77
N PRO A 594 10.82 -5.13 -15.95
CA PRO A 594 12.00 -5.44 -15.11
C PRO A 594 13.16 -4.42 -15.23
N GLY A 595 12.87 -3.17 -15.64
CA GLY A 595 13.87 -2.30 -16.25
C GLY A 595 13.63 -0.80 -16.20
N GLY A 596 13.09 -0.26 -15.10
CA GLY A 596 13.14 1.19 -14.86
C GLY A 596 14.57 1.64 -14.52
N MET A 597 15.00 2.77 -15.08
CA MET A 597 16.23 3.47 -14.66
C MET A 597 16.12 3.94 -13.19
N ARG A 598 17.27 4.02 -12.51
CA ARG A 598 17.49 3.50 -11.13
C ARG A 598 17.52 4.57 -10.03
N ASP A 599 17.31 5.85 -10.37
CA ASP A 599 17.46 7.01 -9.47
C ASP A 599 16.35 7.09 -8.39
N ASP A 600 15.25 6.35 -8.56
CA ASP A 600 14.14 6.26 -7.60
C ASP A 600 13.97 4.86 -6.96
N ARG A 601 14.72 3.84 -7.41
CA ARG A 601 14.72 2.45 -6.91
C ARG A 601 15.49 2.29 -5.59
N GLN A 602 15.33 3.24 -4.69
CA GLN A 602 16.08 3.33 -3.44
C GLN A 602 15.16 3.74 -2.30
N ILE A 603 15.59 3.49 -1.08
CA ILE A 603 14.74 3.76 0.09
C ILE A 603 14.54 5.26 0.35
N ILE A 604 15.40 6.14 -0.19
CA ILE A 604 15.34 7.61 -0.14
C ILE A 604 15.63 8.10 -1.56
N PRO A 605 14.69 8.77 -2.24
CA PRO A 605 14.93 9.29 -3.59
C PRO A 605 16.08 10.29 -3.64
N GLU A 606 16.81 10.35 -4.75
CA GLU A 606 17.97 11.23 -4.93
C GLU A 606 17.73 12.70 -4.54
N PRO A 607 16.69 13.42 -5.02
CA PRO A 607 16.52 14.83 -4.65
C PRO A 607 16.27 15.02 -3.16
N VAL A 608 15.69 14.01 -2.50
CA VAL A 608 15.46 13.97 -1.06
C VAL A 608 16.80 13.81 -0.33
N ALA A 609 17.64 12.87 -0.77
CA ALA A 609 18.99 12.67 -0.22
C ALA A 609 19.85 13.94 -0.33
N TRP A 610 19.84 14.61 -1.49
CA TRP A 610 20.54 15.89 -1.65
C TRP A 610 20.01 16.97 -0.70
N HIS A 611 18.69 17.09 -0.53
CA HIS A 611 18.14 18.09 0.39
C HIS A 611 18.50 17.80 1.86
N ILE A 612 18.51 16.53 2.26
CA ILE A 612 18.90 16.11 3.63
C ILE A 612 20.35 16.51 3.92
N ASP A 613 21.28 16.18 3.02
CA ASP A 613 22.71 16.44 3.23
C ASP A 613 23.12 17.90 2.95
N GLN A 614 22.42 18.56 2.02
CA GLN A 614 22.70 19.93 1.59
C GLN A 614 21.41 20.77 1.61
N PRO A 615 20.93 21.19 2.80
CA PRO A 615 19.66 21.92 2.91
C PRO A 615 19.65 23.28 2.20
N GLN A 616 20.83 23.90 2.04
CA GLN A 616 21.05 25.14 1.28
C GLN A 616 21.80 24.88 -0.04
N GLY A 617 21.93 23.61 -0.44
CA GLY A 617 22.62 23.21 -1.65
C GLY A 617 21.84 23.58 -2.90
N LEU A 618 22.59 23.92 -3.96
CA LEU A 618 22.05 24.23 -5.27
C LEU A 618 22.43 23.12 -6.24
N ARG A 619 21.51 22.75 -7.13
CA ARG A 619 21.79 21.78 -8.19
C ARG A 619 22.90 22.30 -9.10
N PRO A 620 23.98 21.52 -9.35
CA PRO A 620 25.13 22.00 -10.12
C PRO A 620 24.83 22.46 -11.56
N HIS A 621 23.79 21.91 -12.18
CA HIS A 621 23.44 22.20 -13.58
C HIS A 621 22.91 23.62 -13.79
N ASP A 622 21.96 24.05 -12.96
CA ASP A 622 21.18 25.28 -13.18
C ASP A 622 21.02 26.16 -11.93
N GLY A 623 21.60 25.75 -10.80
CA GLY A 623 21.53 26.48 -9.54
C GLY A 623 20.19 26.36 -8.82
N THR A 624 19.26 25.50 -9.27
CA THR A 624 17.97 25.33 -8.60
C THR A 624 18.18 24.71 -7.20
N PRO A 625 17.61 25.28 -6.12
CA PRO A 625 17.73 24.73 -4.78
C PRO A 625 17.20 23.30 -4.68
N TRP A 626 17.98 22.39 -4.06
CA TRP A 626 17.54 21.00 -3.84
C TRP A 626 16.28 20.90 -3.00
N ARG A 627 16.03 21.87 -2.11
CA ARG A 627 14.79 21.98 -1.34
C ARG A 627 13.56 22.02 -2.26
N LEU A 628 13.58 22.86 -3.30
CA LEU A 628 12.45 23.01 -4.22
C LEU A 628 12.25 21.71 -5.02
N ILE A 629 13.35 21.15 -5.52
CA ILE A 629 13.32 19.89 -6.27
C ILE A 629 12.73 18.76 -5.43
N ALA A 630 13.18 18.60 -4.18
CA ALA A 630 12.65 17.58 -3.28
C ALA A 630 11.17 17.80 -2.97
N LEU A 631 10.75 19.03 -2.70
CA LEU A 631 9.35 19.36 -2.40
C LEU A 631 8.44 18.94 -3.55
N ASP A 632 8.71 19.41 -4.77
CA ASP A 632 7.82 19.13 -5.89
C ASP A 632 7.89 17.69 -6.36
N TYR A 633 9.08 17.06 -6.32
CA TYR A 633 9.23 15.63 -6.60
C TYR A 633 8.35 14.78 -5.68
N LEU A 634 8.33 15.09 -4.38
CA LEU A 634 7.48 14.39 -3.41
C LEU A 634 5.98 14.75 -3.57
N THR A 635 5.68 15.95 -4.08
CA THR A 635 4.30 16.41 -4.33
C THR A 635 3.69 15.68 -5.51
N GLY A 636 4.47 15.47 -6.58
CA GLY A 636 3.96 14.89 -7.83
C GLY A 636 3.31 13.54 -7.67
N TYR A 637 3.65 12.79 -6.60
CA TYR A 637 3.01 11.53 -6.24
C TYR A 637 1.49 11.63 -6.07
N VAL A 638 0.94 12.82 -5.78
CA VAL A 638 -0.51 13.04 -5.70
C VAL A 638 -1.23 12.70 -7.02
N SER A 639 -0.54 12.83 -8.16
CA SER A 639 -1.10 12.57 -9.48
C SER A 639 -1.12 11.08 -9.85
N ASP A 640 -0.67 10.18 -8.97
CA ASP A 640 -0.71 8.74 -9.21
C ASP A 640 -2.11 8.17 -8.95
N ALA A 641 -2.45 7.12 -9.72
CA ALA A 641 -3.79 6.54 -9.76
C ALA A 641 -4.23 5.93 -8.41
N VAL A 642 -3.27 5.58 -7.55
CA VAL A 642 -3.55 5.05 -6.21
C VAL A 642 -4.19 6.08 -5.27
N HIS A 643 -4.06 7.38 -5.55
CA HIS A 643 -4.62 8.46 -4.71
C HIS A 643 -6.08 8.78 -5.01
N ALA A 644 -6.82 7.85 -5.62
CA ALA A 644 -8.27 7.96 -5.78
C ALA A 644 -8.97 8.22 -4.44
N PHE A 645 -10.02 9.01 -4.50
CA PHE A 645 -10.89 9.27 -3.37
C PHE A 645 -11.82 8.07 -3.17
N GLU A 646 -12.30 7.87 -1.95
CA GLU A 646 -13.31 6.89 -1.59
C GLU A 646 -14.45 7.66 -0.95
N ARG A 647 -15.58 7.72 -1.65
CA ARG A 647 -16.77 8.48 -1.20
C ARG A 647 -16.42 9.92 -0.81
N GLY A 648 -15.49 10.50 -1.57
CA GLY A 648 -15.05 11.88 -1.39
C GLY A 648 -13.90 12.11 -0.42
N ARG A 649 -13.21 11.07 0.04
CA ARG A 649 -12.02 11.22 0.89
C ARG A 649 -10.93 10.21 0.60
N ASN A 650 -9.69 10.60 0.84
CA ASN A 650 -8.55 9.70 0.73
C ASN A 650 -8.21 9.15 2.14
N VAL A 651 -8.81 8.01 2.49
CA VAL A 651 -8.67 7.33 3.80
C VAL A 651 -7.90 6.01 3.67
N PRO A 652 -7.13 5.59 4.69
CA PRO A 652 -6.35 4.35 4.58
C PRO A 652 -7.23 3.10 4.53
N LEU A 653 -6.90 2.17 3.62
CA LEU A 653 -7.81 1.07 3.25
C LEU A 653 -7.99 0.00 4.34
N PHE A 654 -6.96 -0.20 5.16
CA PHE A 654 -6.94 -1.21 6.22
C PHE A 654 -7.08 -0.57 7.62
N LYS A 655 -7.51 0.70 7.70
CA LYS A 655 -7.70 1.39 8.98
C LYS A 655 -8.77 0.67 9.82
N GLY A 656 -8.53 0.49 11.11
CA GLY A 656 -9.37 -0.26 12.05
C GLY A 656 -9.36 -1.79 11.86
N ASN A 657 -8.83 -2.32 10.76
CA ASN A 657 -8.67 -3.76 10.54
C ASN A 657 -7.48 -4.02 9.60
N ALA A 658 -6.31 -4.29 10.18
CA ALA A 658 -5.08 -4.54 9.43
C ALA A 658 -5.13 -5.78 8.51
N ARG A 659 -6.05 -6.71 8.77
CA ARG A 659 -6.25 -7.92 7.95
C ARG A 659 -7.56 -7.88 7.17
N ARG A 660 -8.11 -6.69 6.92
CA ARG A 660 -9.30 -6.50 6.07
C ARG A 660 -9.09 -7.26 4.76
N SER A 661 -10.06 -8.09 4.39
CA SER A 661 -9.95 -8.89 3.17
C SER A 661 -10.30 -8.04 1.95
N ILE A 662 -9.27 -7.36 1.43
CA ILE A 662 -9.28 -6.61 0.19
C ILE A 662 -7.99 -6.90 -0.58
N ALA A 663 -8.06 -6.92 -1.91
CA ALA A 663 -6.89 -7.13 -2.74
C ALA A 663 -7.05 -6.47 -4.11
N LEU A 664 -5.95 -6.40 -4.87
CA LEU A 664 -5.99 -5.99 -6.27
C LEU A 664 -6.65 -7.03 -7.18
N ARG A 665 -7.30 -6.52 -8.22
CA ARG A 665 -7.87 -7.32 -9.30
C ARG A 665 -7.62 -6.66 -10.66
N ASN A 666 -7.37 -7.50 -11.68
CA ASN A 666 -7.11 -7.09 -13.07
C ASN A 666 -6.05 -5.97 -13.18
N HIS A 667 -4.88 -6.20 -12.59
CA HIS A 667 -3.75 -5.27 -12.62
C HIS A 667 -2.67 -5.76 -13.61
N TYR A 668 -1.60 -4.99 -13.79
CA TYR A 668 -0.59 -5.19 -14.83
C TYR A 668 0.09 -6.56 -14.78
N TYR A 669 0.37 -7.06 -13.57
CA TYR A 669 1.05 -8.33 -13.34
C TYR A 669 0.11 -9.55 -13.43
N GLY A 670 -1.18 -9.34 -13.63
CA GLY A 670 -2.13 -10.42 -13.83
C GLY A 670 -3.53 -10.12 -13.32
N PRO A 671 -4.39 -11.14 -13.36
CA PRO A 671 -5.79 -10.98 -12.98
C PRO A 671 -5.99 -10.66 -11.48
N GLY A 672 -4.93 -10.71 -10.65
CA GLY A 672 -5.02 -10.53 -9.20
C GLY A 672 -5.89 -11.62 -8.54
N ASN A 673 -6.49 -11.31 -7.39
CA ASN A 673 -7.41 -12.23 -6.74
C ASN A 673 -8.82 -12.14 -7.37
N LEU A 674 -9.08 -12.97 -8.38
CA LEU A 674 -10.39 -13.05 -9.04
C LEU A 674 -11.50 -13.64 -8.16
N ALA A 675 -11.14 -14.34 -7.08
CA ALA A 675 -12.08 -14.98 -6.16
C ALA A 675 -12.72 -13.98 -5.18
N LEU A 676 -12.17 -12.78 -5.01
CA LEU A 676 -12.82 -11.76 -4.19
C LEU A 676 -14.00 -11.10 -4.92
N PRO A 677 -15.11 -10.80 -4.22
CA PRO A 677 -16.23 -10.08 -4.79
C PRO A 677 -15.86 -8.63 -5.13
N PRO A 678 -16.56 -7.98 -6.08
CA PRO A 678 -16.20 -6.64 -6.55
C PRO A 678 -16.07 -5.59 -5.45
N GLY A 679 -16.91 -5.64 -4.40
CA GLY A 679 -16.86 -4.67 -3.28
C GLY A 679 -15.64 -4.81 -2.36
N GLN A 680 -14.81 -5.85 -2.56
CA GLN A 680 -13.53 -6.08 -1.87
C GLN A 680 -12.35 -6.10 -2.85
N ALA A 681 -12.61 -5.95 -4.16
CA ALA A 681 -11.62 -5.94 -5.21
C ALA A 681 -11.29 -4.49 -5.59
N TRP A 682 -10.05 -4.08 -5.33
CA TRP A 682 -9.53 -2.80 -5.79
C TRP A 682 -9.06 -2.94 -7.23
N TYR A 683 -9.73 -2.26 -8.14
CA TYR A 683 -9.34 -2.27 -9.55
C TYR A 683 -8.39 -1.12 -9.82
N GLN A 684 -7.14 -1.47 -10.12
CA GLN A 684 -6.24 -0.54 -10.77
C GLN A 684 -6.33 -0.80 -12.26
N GLN A 685 -7.15 -0.01 -12.96
CA GLN A 685 -7.04 0.07 -14.42
C GLN A 685 -5.76 0.85 -14.75
N GLY A 686 -5.23 0.63 -15.93
CA GLY A 686 -3.90 1.00 -16.38
C GLY A 686 -3.45 -0.11 -17.30
N GLY A 687 -2.40 0.08 -18.08
CA GLY A 687 -2.02 -1.03 -18.94
C GLY A 687 -0.60 -1.02 -19.43
N ARG A 688 -0.33 -2.01 -20.27
CA ARG A 688 1.01 -2.35 -20.71
C ARG A 688 1.58 -1.19 -21.50
N VAL A 689 2.73 -0.64 -21.10
CA VAL A 689 3.50 0.30 -21.91
C VAL A 689 3.80 -0.28 -23.30
N SER A 690 4.05 -1.59 -23.41
CA SER A 690 4.17 -2.28 -24.72
C SER A 690 2.86 -2.35 -25.52
N GLY A 691 1.71 -2.33 -24.84
CA GLY A 691 0.39 -2.21 -25.46
C GLY A 691 0.05 -0.79 -25.88
N TRP A 692 0.79 0.22 -25.40
CA TRP A 692 0.69 1.60 -25.84
C TRP A 692 1.44 1.84 -27.16
N LEU A 693 2.45 1.01 -27.44
CA LEU A 693 3.35 1.13 -28.59
C LEU A 693 2.78 0.41 -29.83
N ARG A 694 1.84 1.02 -30.55
CA ARG A 694 1.56 0.64 -31.95
C ARG A 694 2.28 1.61 -32.91
N GLY A 695 3.56 1.33 -33.18
CA GLY A 695 4.38 2.03 -34.18
C GLY A 695 5.54 2.84 -33.59
N VAL A 696 6.35 3.43 -34.48
CA VAL A 696 7.65 4.08 -34.20
C VAL A 696 7.55 5.47 -33.56
N ASN A 697 6.40 5.86 -33.03
CA ASN A 697 6.20 7.18 -32.42
C ASN A 697 6.01 7.04 -30.90
N PRO A 698 6.97 7.49 -30.08
CA PRO A 698 6.90 7.40 -28.61
C PRO A 698 5.78 8.19 -27.95
N LEU A 699 5.15 9.10 -28.69
CA LEU A 699 4.03 9.92 -28.26
C LEU A 699 2.72 9.45 -28.90
N ARG A 700 2.69 8.25 -29.52
CA ARG A 700 1.47 7.54 -29.87
C ARG A 700 1.12 6.57 -28.74
N VAL A 701 0.05 6.86 -28.00
CA VAL A 701 -0.50 5.96 -26.98
C VAL A 701 -1.67 5.19 -27.60
N ALA A 702 -1.54 3.88 -27.74
CA ALA A 702 -2.69 3.00 -27.90
C ALA A 702 -3.28 2.66 -26.53
N ALA A 703 -4.60 2.77 -26.39
CA ALA A 703 -5.27 2.42 -25.15
C ALA A 703 -5.16 0.91 -24.88
N PRO A 704 -4.67 0.48 -23.70
CA PRO A 704 -4.57 -0.93 -23.37
C PRO A 704 -5.94 -1.52 -23.02
N TYR A 705 -6.26 -2.71 -23.54
CA TYR A 705 -7.30 -3.63 -23.06
C TYR A 705 -8.68 -3.02 -22.72
N GLY A 706 -9.17 -2.08 -23.56
CA GLY A 706 -10.58 -1.65 -23.59
C GLY A 706 -10.86 -0.13 -23.65
N GLY A 707 -9.86 0.74 -23.65
CA GLY A 707 -10.10 2.16 -23.89
C GLY A 707 -10.42 2.39 -25.36
N ASP A 708 -11.46 3.17 -25.64
CA ASP A 708 -11.98 3.29 -27.01
C ASP A 708 -11.06 4.08 -27.94
N VAL A 709 -10.33 5.11 -27.44
CA VAL A 709 -9.50 6.05 -28.23
C VAL A 709 -8.39 6.75 -27.39
N PRO A 710 -7.32 7.31 -27.99
CA PRO A 710 -6.25 8.06 -27.29
C PRO A 710 -6.72 9.24 -26.43
N GLU A 711 -7.88 9.83 -26.73
CA GLU A 711 -8.49 10.92 -25.97
C GLU A 711 -9.31 10.41 -24.75
N ARG A 712 -9.34 9.09 -24.52
CA ARG A 712 -10.04 8.41 -23.42
C ARG A 712 -9.19 7.25 -22.84
N PRO A 713 -7.96 7.51 -22.37
CA PRO A 713 -7.14 6.46 -21.78
C PRO A 713 -7.77 5.91 -20.49
N TYR A 714 -7.54 4.62 -20.21
CA TYR A 714 -7.91 4.06 -18.91
C TYR A 714 -7.05 4.65 -17.78
N PHE A 715 -7.62 4.59 -16.58
CA PHE A 715 -7.04 4.95 -15.29
C PHE A 715 -5.52 4.83 -15.25
N GLY A 716 -4.81 5.92 -14.92
CA GLY A 716 -3.41 5.93 -14.49
C GLY A 716 -2.37 5.28 -15.40
N THR A 717 -1.32 6.03 -15.74
CA THR A 717 -0.14 5.51 -16.43
C THR A 717 0.82 4.70 -15.54
N PHE A 718 0.56 4.61 -14.21
CA PHE A 718 1.48 4.05 -13.21
C PHE A 718 0.81 2.95 -12.37
N GLN A 719 1.26 1.69 -12.49
CA GLN A 719 0.83 0.56 -11.65
C GLN A 719 1.99 -0.07 -10.90
N VAL A 720 2.11 0.23 -9.61
CA VAL A 720 3.22 -0.24 -8.75
C VAL A 720 2.93 -1.58 -8.13
N ASP A 721 3.61 -2.64 -8.56
CA ASP A 721 3.63 -3.89 -7.80
C ASP A 721 4.51 -3.83 -6.58
N LYS A 722 4.34 -4.84 -5.74
CA LYS A 722 5.09 -4.97 -4.52
C LYS A 722 6.60 -5.04 -4.76
N LEU A 723 7.05 -5.74 -5.83
CA LEU A 723 8.44 -5.79 -6.28
C LEU A 723 8.96 -4.51 -6.94
N HIS A 724 8.12 -3.48 -7.15
CA HIS A 724 8.54 -2.09 -7.46
C HIS A 724 7.99 -0.99 -6.52
N GLY A 725 7.51 -1.36 -5.32
CA GLY A 725 6.94 -0.47 -4.29
C GLY A 725 7.88 0.53 -3.60
N HIS A 726 8.83 1.14 -4.31
CA HIS A 726 9.90 1.99 -3.77
C HIS A 726 9.56 3.50 -3.71
N GLN A 727 8.28 3.89 -3.82
CA GLN A 727 7.85 5.29 -3.74
C GLN A 727 7.53 5.68 -2.30
N PHE A 728 8.39 6.50 -1.68
CA PHE A 728 8.27 6.87 -0.27
C PHE A 728 8.01 8.37 -0.07
N PRO A 729 6.84 8.92 -0.47
CA PRO A 729 6.57 10.34 -0.25
C PRO A 729 6.62 10.72 1.24
N GLY A 730 6.38 9.77 2.15
CA GLY A 730 6.40 9.97 3.61
C GLY A 730 7.67 10.63 4.15
N TRP A 731 8.82 10.52 3.46
CA TRP A 731 10.04 11.28 3.80
C TRP A 731 9.79 12.79 3.87
N GLY A 732 8.89 13.32 3.04
CA GLY A 732 8.56 14.74 3.04
C GLY A 732 8.02 15.24 4.38
N SER A 733 7.29 14.43 5.16
CA SER A 733 6.81 14.86 6.48
C SER A 733 7.91 14.93 7.53
N LEU A 734 9.05 14.26 7.29
CA LEU A 734 10.26 14.40 8.09
C LEU A 734 11.09 15.64 7.70
N LEU A 735 10.86 16.21 6.51
CA LEU A 735 11.64 17.34 5.97
C LEU A 735 10.89 18.68 6.05
N PHE A 736 9.58 18.64 5.87
CA PHE A 736 8.71 19.81 5.79
C PHE A 736 7.63 19.76 6.87
N ARG A 737 7.28 20.91 7.43
CA ARG A 737 6.22 21.12 8.43
C ARG A 737 4.84 21.08 7.76
N THR A 738 4.48 19.92 7.20
CA THR A 738 3.15 19.65 6.63
C THR A 738 2.77 18.15 6.77
N PRO A 739 1.49 17.84 7.06
CA PRO A 739 1.01 16.46 7.06
C PRO A 739 0.78 15.87 5.66
N GLU A 740 0.91 16.70 4.62
CA GLU A 740 0.69 16.33 3.23
C GLU A 740 1.32 15.00 2.83
N PHE A 741 2.61 14.85 3.10
CA PHE A 741 3.41 13.73 2.65
C PHE A 741 3.07 12.43 3.37
N ALA A 742 2.58 12.51 4.60
CA ALA A 742 2.00 11.37 5.31
C ALA A 742 0.69 10.92 4.63
N PHE A 743 -0.15 11.86 4.19
CA PHE A 743 -1.36 11.55 3.43
C PHE A 743 -1.04 10.90 2.07
N LEU A 744 0.04 11.32 1.42
CA LEU A 744 0.49 10.67 0.19
C LEU A 744 1.09 9.28 0.46
N GLY A 745 1.83 9.13 1.57
CA GLY A 745 2.56 7.91 1.93
C GLY A 745 1.68 6.72 2.22
N HIS A 746 0.58 6.89 2.98
CA HIS A 746 -0.25 5.73 3.34
C HIS A 746 -0.88 5.05 2.11
N ARG A 747 -1.10 5.78 1.00
CA ARG A 747 -1.66 5.19 -0.22
C ARG A 747 -0.69 4.25 -0.93
N PHE A 748 0.60 4.56 -0.97
CA PHE A 748 1.58 3.61 -1.50
C PHE A 748 1.76 2.40 -0.59
N TRP A 749 1.65 2.60 0.73
CA TRP A 749 1.62 1.47 1.65
C TRP A 749 0.38 0.60 1.45
N ASP A 750 -0.80 1.20 1.28
CA ASP A 750 -2.05 0.49 0.96
C ASP A 750 -1.92 -0.28 -0.37
N GLN A 751 -1.35 0.32 -1.42
CA GLN A 751 -1.11 -0.35 -2.69
C GLN A 751 -0.21 -1.58 -2.53
N ASN A 752 0.90 -1.45 -1.80
CA ASN A 752 1.79 -2.57 -1.50
C ASN A 752 1.00 -3.73 -0.85
N ARG A 753 0.18 -3.41 0.15
CA ARG A 753 -0.65 -4.39 0.88
C ARG A 753 -1.78 -4.99 0.05
N LEU A 754 -2.31 -4.28 -0.94
CA LEU A 754 -3.32 -4.81 -1.86
C LEU A 754 -2.75 -5.87 -2.84
N TYR A 755 -1.43 -5.87 -3.11
CA TYR A 755 -0.78 -6.95 -3.87
C TYR A 755 -0.64 -8.22 -3.03
N SER A 756 -0.04 -8.08 -1.85
CA SER A 756 -0.03 -9.09 -0.80
C SER A 756 0.18 -8.39 0.54
N ASN A 757 -0.68 -8.69 1.50
CA ASN A 757 -0.77 -7.97 2.77
C ASN A 757 0.24 -8.50 3.80
N ASP A 758 1.50 -8.63 3.38
CA ASP A 758 2.59 -9.27 4.14
C ASP A 758 3.84 -8.39 4.14
N ILE A 759 4.63 -8.43 5.21
CA ILE A 759 5.96 -7.82 5.29
C ILE A 759 7.03 -8.90 5.16
N ILE A 760 6.90 -9.95 5.97
CA ILE A 760 7.88 -11.03 6.10
C ILE A 760 7.20 -12.38 6.39
N GLY A 761 5.96 -12.38 6.88
CA GLY A 761 5.23 -13.59 7.26
C GLY A 761 4.68 -14.40 6.09
N ASP A 762 5.28 -14.29 4.90
CA ASP A 762 4.79 -15.01 3.72
C ASP A 762 5.00 -16.52 3.89
N PRO A 763 4.01 -17.35 3.50
CA PRO A 763 4.09 -18.81 3.67
C PRO A 763 5.19 -19.48 2.81
N TRP A 764 5.79 -18.72 1.88
CA TRP A 764 6.79 -19.21 0.93
C TRP A 764 8.23 -18.93 1.38
N LEU A 765 8.45 -18.26 2.52
CA LEU A 765 9.78 -17.88 3.00
C LEU A 765 10.58 -17.07 1.96
N SER A 766 9.92 -16.18 1.23
CA SER A 766 10.53 -15.42 0.13
C SER A 766 10.85 -13.98 0.51
N LEU A 767 10.05 -13.35 1.38
CA LEU A 767 10.12 -11.92 1.63
C LEU A 767 11.32 -11.51 2.48
N TRP A 768 11.83 -12.38 3.37
CA TRP A 768 12.97 -12.09 4.26
C TRP A 768 14.30 -11.80 3.53
N ALA A 769 14.41 -12.21 2.27
CA ALA A 769 15.61 -12.05 1.44
C ALA A 769 15.34 -11.28 0.14
N SER A 770 14.17 -10.65 0.01
CA SER A 770 13.78 -9.88 -1.17
C SER A 770 13.54 -8.39 -0.84
N ARG A 771 13.72 -7.53 -1.84
CA ARG A 771 13.47 -6.08 -1.70
C ARG A 771 12.00 -5.76 -1.45
N GLU A 772 11.09 -6.61 -1.89
CA GLU A 772 9.64 -6.47 -1.68
C GLU A 772 9.29 -6.43 -0.20
N GLY A 773 9.80 -7.39 0.58
CA GLY A 773 9.64 -7.41 2.03
C GLY A 773 10.30 -6.20 2.70
N ALA A 774 11.49 -5.82 2.24
CA ALA A 774 12.20 -4.65 2.77
C ALA A 774 11.43 -3.33 2.55
N TRP A 775 10.81 -3.15 1.39
CA TRP A 775 10.01 -1.95 1.14
C TRP A 775 8.69 -1.95 1.89
N ALA A 776 8.02 -3.11 2.02
CA ALA A 776 6.83 -3.23 2.87
C ALA A 776 7.16 -2.84 4.33
N PHE A 777 8.31 -3.29 4.83
CA PHE A 777 8.81 -2.91 6.15
C PHE A 777 9.10 -1.42 6.27
N LEU A 778 9.74 -0.81 5.26
CA LEU A 778 10.02 0.63 5.26
C LEU A 778 8.75 1.49 5.17
N HIS A 779 7.77 1.08 4.36
CA HIS A 779 6.46 1.73 4.31
C HIS A 779 5.79 1.71 5.69
N ALA A 780 5.80 0.55 6.37
CA ALA A 780 5.29 0.44 7.74
C ALA A 780 6.05 1.37 8.71
N ALA A 781 7.38 1.42 8.63
CA ALA A 781 8.18 2.29 9.48
C ALA A 781 7.88 3.79 9.26
N LEU A 782 7.73 4.24 8.01
CA LEU A 782 7.34 5.61 7.68
C LEU A 782 5.90 5.93 8.09
N ALA A 783 4.96 5.00 7.86
CA ALA A 783 3.58 5.12 8.29
C ALA A 783 3.47 5.23 9.81
N TRP A 784 4.27 4.44 10.56
CA TRP A 784 4.34 4.53 12.02
C TRP A 784 4.97 5.85 12.49
N LYS A 785 6.03 6.30 11.82
CA LYS A 785 6.70 7.56 12.16
C LYS A 785 5.77 8.76 11.95
N THR A 786 4.95 8.72 10.92
CA THR A 786 4.01 9.79 10.51
C THR A 786 2.55 9.50 10.90
N ALA A 787 2.32 8.56 11.81
CA ALA A 787 0.99 8.16 12.24
C ALA A 787 0.25 9.24 13.04
N SER A 788 -1.08 9.20 12.98
CA SER A 788 -1.98 10.06 13.74
C SER A 788 -3.32 9.35 14.01
N ALA A 789 -3.56 8.99 15.28
CA ALA A 789 -4.83 8.41 15.73
C ALA A 789 -6.03 9.35 15.60
N THR A 790 -5.78 10.66 15.60
CA THR A 790 -6.82 11.69 15.54
C THR A 790 -7.18 12.10 14.11
N SER A 791 -6.34 11.75 13.13
CA SER A 791 -6.61 11.91 11.70
C SER A 791 -7.45 10.75 11.17
N GLN A 792 -8.40 11.06 10.30
CA GLN A 792 -9.16 10.04 9.56
C GLN A 792 -8.44 9.60 8.29
N ARG A 793 -7.39 10.34 7.89
CA ARG A 793 -6.58 10.11 6.69
C ARG A 793 -5.27 9.38 6.94
N LEU A 794 -4.93 9.10 8.20
CA LEU A 794 -3.70 8.42 8.58
C LEU A 794 -3.99 7.22 9.47
N TYR A 795 -3.09 6.24 9.47
CA TYR A 795 -3.06 5.20 10.47
C TYR A 795 -2.57 5.75 11.81
N SER A 796 -2.98 5.14 12.93
CA SER A 796 -2.38 5.34 14.26
C SER A 796 -1.15 4.46 14.44
N ARG A 797 -0.27 4.77 15.41
CA ARG A 797 0.91 3.91 15.66
C ARG A 797 0.51 2.51 16.10
N ILE A 798 -0.57 2.39 16.85
CA ILE A 798 -1.11 1.11 17.32
C ILE A 798 -1.58 0.27 16.13
N GLU A 799 -2.30 0.86 15.18
CA GLU A 799 -2.73 0.15 13.96
C GLU A 799 -1.54 -0.35 13.12
N VAL A 800 -0.49 0.46 12.99
CA VAL A 800 0.71 0.06 12.23
C VAL A 800 1.51 -1.01 12.98
N LEU A 801 1.69 -0.87 14.29
CA LEU A 801 2.40 -1.85 15.11
C LEU A 801 1.67 -3.18 15.16
N ASP A 802 0.34 -3.18 15.33
CA ASP A 802 -0.46 -4.41 15.33
C ASP A 802 -0.22 -5.24 14.05
N PHE A 803 -0.26 -4.59 12.88
CA PHE A 803 0.07 -5.25 11.62
C PHE A 803 1.49 -5.83 11.61
N ALA A 804 2.50 -5.00 11.89
CA ALA A 804 3.90 -5.42 11.83
C ALA A 804 4.22 -6.52 12.86
N LEU A 805 3.66 -6.45 14.06
CA LEU A 805 3.85 -7.45 15.10
C LEU A 805 3.29 -8.80 14.66
N SER A 806 2.07 -8.84 14.12
CA SER A 806 1.49 -10.08 13.59
C SER A 806 2.35 -10.71 12.49
N GLU A 807 2.92 -9.89 11.61
CA GLU A 807 3.82 -10.37 10.55
C GLU A 807 5.11 -10.98 11.12
N LEU A 808 5.77 -10.28 12.05
CA LEU A 808 7.03 -10.73 12.63
C LEU A 808 6.83 -11.90 13.61
N GLU A 809 5.73 -11.93 14.36
CA GLU A 809 5.38 -13.04 15.24
C GLU A 809 4.97 -14.28 14.44
N GLY A 810 4.23 -14.10 13.34
CA GLY A 810 3.92 -15.17 12.40
C GLY A 810 5.18 -15.79 11.82
N PHE A 811 6.10 -14.96 11.32
CA PHE A 811 7.41 -15.42 10.85
C PHE A 811 8.22 -16.09 11.97
N HIS A 812 8.18 -15.53 13.18
CA HIS A 812 8.86 -16.09 14.33
C HIS A 812 8.42 -17.55 14.56
N ASP A 813 7.10 -17.77 14.62
CA ASP A 813 6.54 -19.08 14.96
C ASP A 813 6.62 -20.08 13.79
N GLN A 814 6.46 -19.62 12.55
CA GLN A 814 6.46 -20.48 11.36
C GLN A 814 7.86 -20.85 10.86
N HIS A 815 8.84 -19.97 11.03
CA HIS A 815 10.15 -20.11 10.38
C HIS A 815 11.32 -19.97 11.36
N TYR A 816 11.31 -19.01 12.26
CA TYR A 816 12.46 -18.75 13.13
C TYR A 816 12.59 -19.79 14.25
N ALA A 817 11.60 -19.90 15.12
CA ALA A 817 11.61 -20.79 16.29
C ALA A 817 11.03 -22.19 15.99
N ALA A 818 10.56 -22.43 14.76
CA ALA A 818 10.06 -23.72 14.32
C ALA A 818 11.13 -24.83 14.42
N SER A 819 10.69 -26.09 14.36
CA SER A 819 11.56 -27.26 14.31
C SER A 819 11.09 -28.20 13.20
N PRO A 820 11.84 -28.30 12.07
CA PRO A 820 13.03 -27.52 11.72
C PRO A 820 12.72 -26.03 11.43
N GLY A 821 13.68 -25.14 11.72
CA GLY A 821 13.57 -23.68 11.53
C GLY A 821 14.93 -22.98 11.64
N PHE A 822 15.00 -21.64 11.54
CA PHE A 822 16.29 -20.91 11.57
C PHE A 822 17.05 -21.05 12.90
N LEU A 823 16.34 -21.09 14.03
CA LEU A 823 16.92 -21.31 15.35
C LEU A 823 17.27 -22.79 15.58
N ASN A 824 16.52 -23.69 14.94
CA ASN A 824 16.68 -25.14 15.03
C ASN A 824 16.94 -25.73 13.63
N PRO A 825 18.09 -25.43 12.99
CA PRO A 825 18.36 -25.86 11.63
C PRO A 825 18.45 -27.39 11.55
N PRO A 826 17.94 -28.01 10.46
CA PRO A 826 17.99 -29.45 10.30
C PRO A 826 19.42 -29.94 10.07
N GLY A 827 19.71 -31.19 10.46
CA GLY A 827 20.98 -31.86 10.12
C GLY A 827 21.00 -32.52 8.74
N ASN A 828 19.82 -32.79 8.17
CA ASN A 828 19.66 -33.32 6.82
C ASN A 828 18.62 -32.51 6.05
N VAL A 829 18.90 -32.20 4.78
CA VAL A 829 18.06 -31.37 3.92
C VAL A 829 17.32 -32.14 2.82
N LEU A 830 17.41 -33.48 2.80
CA LEU A 830 16.67 -34.33 1.86
C LEU A 830 15.33 -34.78 2.46
N ILE A 831 14.29 -34.72 1.63
CA ILE A 831 13.01 -35.41 1.83
C ILE A 831 12.81 -36.34 0.63
N ASP A 832 12.55 -37.62 0.88
CA ASP A 832 12.39 -38.64 -0.17
C ASP A 832 13.53 -38.66 -1.21
N GLY A 833 14.76 -38.43 -0.74
CA GLY A 833 15.98 -38.40 -1.57
C GLY A 833 16.15 -37.14 -2.43
N GLN A 834 15.29 -36.14 -2.29
CA GLN A 834 15.38 -34.85 -2.99
C GLN A 834 15.65 -33.70 -2.03
N PRO A 835 16.47 -32.70 -2.41
CA PRO A 835 16.66 -31.52 -1.59
C PRO A 835 15.36 -30.75 -1.37
N ASP A 836 15.00 -30.54 -0.11
CA ASP A 836 14.01 -29.56 0.29
C ASP A 836 14.70 -28.20 0.47
N MET A 837 14.37 -27.26 -0.43
CA MET A 837 15.03 -25.96 -0.47
C MET A 837 14.75 -25.12 0.78
N ARG A 838 13.61 -25.32 1.45
CA ARG A 838 13.27 -24.62 2.69
C ARG A 838 14.13 -25.13 3.85
N LEU A 839 14.29 -26.45 3.99
CA LEU A 839 15.21 -27.05 4.96
C LEU A 839 16.64 -26.61 4.70
N ALA A 840 17.06 -26.59 3.44
CA ALA A 840 18.38 -26.11 3.03
C ALA A 840 18.57 -24.62 3.38
N THR A 841 17.56 -23.78 3.19
CA THR A 841 17.58 -22.36 3.60
C THR A 841 17.77 -22.21 5.10
N TYR A 842 17.03 -22.94 5.93
CA TYR A 842 17.19 -22.88 7.39
C TYR A 842 18.61 -23.25 7.84
N ALA A 843 19.16 -24.33 7.27
CA ALA A 843 20.51 -24.79 7.57
C ALA A 843 21.59 -23.80 7.09
N ALA A 844 21.51 -23.34 5.85
CA ALA A 844 22.52 -22.47 5.24
C ALA A 844 22.57 -21.07 5.86
N ALA A 845 21.43 -20.51 6.28
CA ALA A 845 21.37 -19.16 6.82
C ALA A 845 22.25 -18.99 8.07
N ARG A 846 22.38 -20.04 8.91
CA ARG A 846 23.29 -20.04 10.07
C ARG A 846 24.75 -19.78 9.69
N HIS A 847 25.16 -20.16 8.48
CA HIS A 847 26.53 -20.06 7.99
C HIS A 847 26.74 -18.80 7.15
N PHE A 848 25.79 -18.50 6.26
CA PHE A 848 25.97 -17.47 5.23
C PHE A 848 25.17 -16.18 5.48
N GLY A 849 24.23 -16.18 6.42
CA GLY A 849 23.33 -15.07 6.66
C GLY A 849 22.14 -15.05 5.70
N VAL A 850 21.70 -13.86 5.30
CA VAL A 850 20.54 -13.69 4.40
C VAL A 850 20.82 -14.30 3.03
N LEU A 851 19.91 -15.13 2.53
CA LEU A 851 20.01 -15.85 1.26
C LEU A 851 18.64 -16.14 0.67
N SER A 852 18.60 -16.41 -0.62
CA SER A 852 17.41 -16.82 -1.37
C SER A 852 17.59 -18.26 -1.88
N TYR A 853 16.47 -18.89 -2.27
CA TYR A 853 16.49 -20.18 -2.95
C TYR A 853 15.82 -20.06 -4.32
N GLY A 854 16.37 -20.74 -5.32
CA GLY A 854 15.69 -21.06 -6.56
C GLY A 854 15.28 -22.53 -6.60
N ASP A 855 14.83 -23.01 -7.75
CA ASP A 855 14.34 -24.39 -7.90
C ASP A 855 15.44 -25.47 -7.70
N SER A 856 16.71 -25.09 -7.85
CA SER A 856 17.85 -26.01 -7.82
C SER A 856 19.00 -25.59 -6.91
N GLU A 857 18.98 -24.40 -6.32
CA GLU A 857 20.14 -23.87 -5.60
C GLU A 857 19.79 -22.80 -4.57
N LEU A 858 20.66 -22.69 -3.57
CA LEU A 858 20.72 -21.55 -2.67
C LEU A 858 21.67 -20.51 -3.25
N ASN A 859 21.27 -19.25 -3.18
CA ASN A 859 22.03 -18.16 -3.74
C ASN A 859 21.87 -16.87 -2.92
N GLN A 860 22.73 -15.90 -3.20
CA GLN A 860 22.60 -14.53 -2.75
C GLN A 860 22.45 -13.61 -3.96
N HIS A 861 21.30 -12.97 -4.06
CA HIS A 861 21.06 -11.91 -5.02
C HIS A 861 21.58 -10.57 -4.47
N GLU A 862 22.83 -10.21 -4.81
CA GLU A 862 23.56 -9.09 -4.19
C GLU A 862 22.88 -7.73 -4.37
N PHE A 863 22.10 -7.56 -5.45
CA PHE A 863 21.26 -6.38 -5.67
C PHE A 863 19.99 -6.31 -4.81
N SER A 864 19.31 -7.44 -4.54
CA SER A 864 17.96 -7.43 -3.96
C SER A 864 17.97 -7.52 -2.44
N LEU A 865 18.87 -8.32 -1.90
CA LEU A 865 18.75 -8.77 -0.52
C LEU A 865 19.25 -7.71 0.48
N GLY A 866 20.14 -6.80 0.08
CA GLY A 866 20.68 -5.77 0.97
C GLY A 866 19.72 -4.61 1.25
N TYR A 867 18.60 -4.49 0.52
CA TYR A 867 17.57 -3.50 0.83
C TYR A 867 16.96 -3.70 2.22
N TRP A 868 16.93 -4.94 2.73
CA TRP A 868 16.53 -5.21 4.11
C TRP A 868 17.44 -4.52 5.13
N LEU A 869 18.76 -4.53 4.91
CA LEU A 869 19.71 -3.85 5.79
C LEU A 869 19.48 -2.33 5.79
N SER A 870 19.26 -1.74 4.60
CA SER A 870 18.95 -0.32 4.48
C SER A 870 17.61 0.04 5.14
N ALA A 871 16.58 -0.79 4.98
CA ALA A 871 15.27 -0.60 5.62
C ALA A 871 15.35 -0.73 7.15
N LEU A 872 16.08 -1.72 7.67
CA LEU A 872 16.34 -1.90 9.10
C LEU A 872 17.09 -0.68 9.68
N ALA A 873 18.09 -0.17 8.98
CA ALA A 873 18.83 1.02 9.40
C ALA A 873 17.93 2.28 9.42
N ALA A 874 17.10 2.48 8.39
CA ALA A 874 16.13 3.57 8.36
C ALA A 874 15.09 3.46 9.48
N ALA A 875 14.58 2.26 9.73
CA ALA A 875 13.64 1.98 10.82
C ALA A 875 14.25 2.21 12.21
N GLU A 876 15.54 1.90 12.40
CA GLU A 876 16.27 2.22 13.63
C GLU A 876 16.31 3.74 13.86
N LYS A 877 16.65 4.52 12.82
CA LYS A 877 16.67 6.00 12.88
C LYS A 877 15.30 6.60 13.17
N MET A 878 14.24 6.02 12.64
CA MET A 878 12.86 6.45 12.91
C MET A 878 12.38 6.08 14.32
N GLY A 879 13.00 5.08 14.95
CA GLY A 879 12.62 4.51 16.25
C GLY A 879 11.69 3.29 16.16
N PHE A 880 11.39 2.81 14.95
CA PHE A 880 10.44 1.72 14.72
C PHE A 880 10.96 0.37 15.21
N ASN A 881 12.24 0.04 15.00
CA ASN A 881 12.83 -1.19 15.52
C ASN A 881 12.72 -1.26 17.05
N THR A 882 13.01 -0.16 17.73
CA THR A 882 12.87 -0.05 19.19
C THR A 882 11.42 -0.24 19.62
N ALA A 883 10.45 0.33 18.91
CA ALA A 883 9.03 0.12 19.18
C ALA A 883 8.62 -1.35 19.03
N LEU A 884 9.10 -2.05 17.99
CA LEU A 884 8.85 -3.49 17.80
C LEU A 884 9.44 -4.33 18.93
N ARG A 885 10.71 -4.08 19.31
CA ARG A 885 11.39 -4.77 20.42
C ARG A 885 10.65 -4.59 21.75
N GLN A 886 10.14 -3.39 22.02
CA GLN A 886 9.41 -3.09 23.25
C GLN A 886 8.02 -3.72 23.26
N ALA A 887 7.36 -3.84 22.11
CA ALA A 887 6.01 -4.36 22.02
C ALA A 887 5.94 -5.89 22.02
N SER A 888 6.95 -6.59 21.47
CA SER A 888 7.01 -8.05 21.47
C SER A 888 8.42 -8.60 21.49
N ALA A 889 8.69 -9.52 22.41
CA ALA A 889 9.97 -10.23 22.48
C ALA A 889 10.23 -11.09 21.22
N LYS A 890 9.17 -11.68 20.64
CA LYS A 890 9.27 -12.47 19.41
C LYS A 890 9.64 -11.58 18.22
N ALA A 891 8.94 -10.46 18.06
CA ALA A 891 9.25 -9.50 17.00
C ALA A 891 10.66 -8.92 17.17
N GLY A 892 11.05 -8.57 18.40
CA GLY A 892 12.40 -8.14 18.73
C GLY A 892 13.47 -9.17 18.35
N ALA A 893 13.24 -10.45 18.66
CA ALA A 893 14.15 -11.54 18.29
C ALA A 893 14.32 -11.65 16.77
N VAL A 894 13.24 -11.51 15.98
CA VAL A 894 13.31 -11.54 14.51
C VAL A 894 14.10 -10.34 13.97
N VAL A 895 13.85 -9.12 14.46
CA VAL A 895 14.59 -7.91 14.04
C VAL A 895 16.08 -8.06 14.32
N ASP A 896 16.44 -8.44 15.54
CA ASP A 896 17.84 -8.57 15.95
C ASP A 896 18.54 -9.74 15.22
N TRP A 897 17.82 -10.83 14.96
CA TRP A 897 18.30 -11.93 14.13
C TRP A 897 18.56 -11.49 12.68
N LEU A 898 17.65 -10.75 12.05
CA LEU A 898 17.86 -10.23 10.69
C LEU A 898 19.11 -9.34 10.60
N ILE A 899 19.31 -8.45 11.59
CA ILE A 899 20.53 -7.61 11.68
C ILE A 899 21.78 -8.51 11.78
N ALA A 900 21.74 -9.54 12.63
CA ALA A 900 22.85 -10.48 12.79
C ALA A 900 23.13 -11.29 11.51
N MET A 901 22.09 -11.72 10.79
CA MET A 901 22.22 -12.43 9.51
C MET A 901 22.83 -11.53 8.43
N HIS A 902 22.47 -10.24 8.40
CA HIS A 902 23.11 -9.28 7.51
C HIS A 902 24.58 -9.05 7.87
N ARG A 903 24.94 -8.92 9.15
CA ARG A 903 26.35 -8.86 9.57
C ARG A 903 27.12 -10.08 9.08
N LYS A 904 26.58 -11.28 9.31
CA LYS A 904 27.20 -12.54 8.89
C LYS A 904 27.47 -12.58 7.39
N ARG A 905 26.48 -12.19 6.57
CA ARG A 905 26.66 -12.06 5.12
C ARG A 905 27.76 -11.06 4.78
N ILE A 906 27.63 -9.81 5.26
CA ILE A 906 28.50 -8.71 4.87
C ILE A 906 29.96 -9.00 5.23
N VAL A 907 30.19 -9.43 6.48
CA VAL A 907 31.54 -9.76 6.96
C VAL A 907 32.10 -10.96 6.18
N GLY A 908 31.36 -12.07 6.07
CA GLY A 908 31.84 -13.26 5.38
C GLY A 908 32.12 -13.01 3.89
N ARG A 909 31.23 -12.31 3.19
CA ARG A 909 31.39 -11.99 1.78
C ARG A 909 32.57 -11.05 1.51
N ILE A 910 32.85 -10.08 2.38
CA ILE A 910 33.99 -9.16 2.23
C ILE A 910 35.32 -9.82 2.62
N LEU A 911 35.35 -10.52 3.76
CA LEU A 911 36.61 -11.04 4.33
C LEU A 911 37.05 -12.37 3.74
N GLU A 912 36.10 -13.25 3.41
CA GLU A 912 36.40 -14.62 2.97
C GLU A 912 35.96 -14.87 1.52
N GLY A 913 34.86 -14.25 1.10
CA GLY A 913 34.22 -14.51 -0.18
C GLY A 913 34.49 -13.48 -1.26
N ALA A 914 35.44 -12.54 -1.09
CA ALA A 914 35.56 -11.34 -1.93
C ALA A 914 35.57 -11.63 -3.45
N ARG A 915 36.19 -12.74 -3.86
CA ARG A 915 36.37 -13.16 -5.25
C ARG A 915 35.49 -14.35 -5.65
N LEU A 916 34.35 -14.51 -5.00
CA LEU A 916 33.46 -15.63 -5.32
C LEU A 916 32.88 -15.51 -6.73
N GLN A 917 32.93 -16.60 -7.49
CA GLN A 917 32.38 -16.70 -8.84
C GLN A 917 30.85 -16.48 -8.85
N THR A 918 30.37 -15.85 -9.93
CA THR A 918 28.94 -15.60 -10.14
C THR A 918 28.23 -16.81 -10.78
N LEU A 919 26.93 -16.94 -10.53
CA LEU A 919 26.09 -17.94 -11.18
C LEU A 919 25.52 -17.41 -12.50
N GLY A 920 25.48 -18.29 -13.52
CA GLY A 920 24.81 -18.03 -14.79
C GLY A 920 25.32 -16.80 -15.55
N GLY A 921 26.56 -16.38 -15.30
CA GLY A 921 27.15 -15.17 -15.91
C GLY A 921 26.48 -13.86 -15.46
N SER A 922 25.78 -13.84 -14.33
CA SER A 922 25.07 -12.66 -13.82
C SER A 922 25.90 -11.83 -12.84
N ASN A 923 25.90 -10.51 -12.98
CA ASN A 923 26.54 -9.58 -12.03
C ASN A 923 25.99 -9.70 -10.60
N TYR A 924 24.77 -10.23 -10.43
CA TYR A 924 24.01 -10.14 -9.19
C TYR A 924 23.92 -11.43 -8.39
N MET A 925 24.24 -12.58 -9.00
CA MET A 925 23.93 -13.89 -8.41
C MET A 925 25.18 -14.59 -7.92
N ILE A 926 25.22 -14.87 -6.61
CA ILE A 926 26.30 -15.59 -5.95
C ILE A 926 25.79 -16.94 -5.47
N GLY A 927 26.47 -18.02 -5.86
CA GLY A 927 26.06 -19.38 -5.50
C GLY A 927 26.49 -19.79 -4.10
N LEU A 928 25.63 -20.55 -3.42
CA LEU A 928 25.91 -21.20 -2.14
C LEU A 928 25.90 -22.73 -2.33
N TRP A 929 24.86 -23.41 -1.87
CA TRP A 929 24.70 -24.86 -2.08
C TRP A 929 23.83 -25.14 -3.31
N GLY A 930 24.29 -26.04 -4.18
CA GLY A 930 23.53 -26.50 -5.35
C GLY A 930 22.90 -27.86 -5.10
N ARG A 931 21.87 -28.21 -5.89
CA ARG A 931 21.17 -29.51 -5.82
C ARG A 931 22.14 -30.69 -5.80
N GLN A 932 23.09 -30.74 -6.75
CA GLN A 932 24.03 -31.84 -6.84
C GLN A 932 24.94 -31.92 -5.60
N HIS A 933 25.43 -30.79 -5.10
CA HIS A 933 26.26 -30.74 -3.90
C HIS A 933 25.53 -31.32 -2.67
N MET A 934 24.23 -31.04 -2.54
CA MET A 934 23.40 -31.59 -1.45
C MET A 934 23.16 -33.09 -1.62
N ILE A 935 22.96 -33.57 -2.86
CA ILE A 935 22.78 -35.00 -3.16
C ILE A 935 24.07 -35.79 -2.92
N ASP A 936 25.23 -35.27 -3.35
CA ASP A 936 26.53 -35.95 -3.25
C ASP A 936 26.94 -36.25 -1.80
N VAL A 937 26.45 -35.46 -0.85
CA VAL A 937 26.67 -35.67 0.59
C VAL A 937 25.47 -36.32 1.29
N ALA A 938 24.50 -36.85 0.54
CA ALA A 938 23.27 -37.44 1.05
C ALA A 938 22.46 -36.51 1.99
N GLY A 939 22.51 -35.20 1.73
CA GLY A 939 21.84 -34.17 2.53
C GLY A 939 22.51 -33.81 3.84
N ASP A 940 23.62 -34.46 4.21
CA ASP A 940 24.31 -34.20 5.47
C ASP A 940 24.90 -32.79 5.50
N VAL A 941 24.28 -31.92 6.30
CA VAL A 941 24.67 -30.52 6.43
C VAL A 941 26.10 -30.38 6.94
N ALA A 942 26.58 -31.31 7.79
CA ALA A 942 27.93 -31.25 8.33
C ALA A 942 29.02 -31.43 7.27
N ARG A 943 28.68 -32.01 6.11
CA ARG A 943 29.60 -32.27 4.99
C ARG A 943 29.53 -31.21 3.89
N LEU A 944 28.57 -30.27 3.97
CA LEU A 944 28.49 -29.12 3.07
C LEU A 944 29.46 -28.01 3.52
N PRO A 945 29.89 -27.11 2.62
CA PRO A 945 30.71 -25.96 3.02
C PRO A 945 29.98 -25.04 4.01
N HIS A 946 30.68 -24.59 5.06
CA HIS A 946 30.13 -23.73 6.13
C HIS A 946 30.70 -22.30 6.15
N SER A 947 31.58 -21.95 5.23
CA SER A 947 32.25 -20.64 5.15
C SER A 947 32.33 -20.16 3.70
N TYR A 948 32.46 -18.84 3.50
CA TYR A 948 32.54 -18.31 2.13
C TYR A 948 33.83 -18.78 1.44
N ALA A 949 34.93 -18.96 2.19
CA ALA A 949 36.14 -19.58 1.65
C ALA A 949 35.91 -21.03 1.17
N GLY A 950 35.02 -21.78 1.84
CA GLY A 950 34.60 -23.10 1.38
C GLY A 950 33.73 -23.04 0.12
N ILE A 951 32.85 -22.05 0.03
CA ILE A 951 32.01 -21.80 -1.17
C ILE A 951 32.86 -21.36 -2.36
N VAL A 952 33.93 -20.58 -2.13
CA VAL A 952 34.92 -20.23 -3.16
C VAL A 952 35.61 -21.47 -3.74
N LYS A 953 35.94 -22.47 -2.91
CA LYS A 953 36.48 -23.75 -3.40
C LYS A 953 35.47 -24.55 -4.22
N LEU A 954 34.18 -24.35 -3.96
CA LEU A 954 33.09 -25.04 -4.63
C LEU A 954 32.80 -24.46 -6.01
N TRP A 955 32.70 -23.12 -6.11
CA TRP A 955 32.31 -22.43 -7.35
C TRP A 955 33.48 -21.81 -8.13
N GLY A 956 34.65 -21.70 -7.52
CA GLY A 956 35.83 -21.05 -8.09
C GLY A 956 35.96 -19.57 -7.72
N GLU A 957 37.06 -18.99 -8.19
CA GLU A 957 37.44 -17.59 -7.94
C GLU A 957 37.41 -16.74 -9.20
N THR A 958 37.00 -15.49 -9.03
CA THR A 958 37.16 -14.42 -10.01
C THR A 958 38.56 -13.79 -9.92
N ARG A 959 38.96 -13.06 -10.98
CA ARG A 959 40.23 -12.31 -10.99
C ARG A 959 40.26 -11.16 -9.97
N GLY A 960 39.13 -10.49 -9.80
CA GLY A 960 38.96 -9.36 -8.88
C GLY A 960 37.65 -9.46 -8.12
N TRP A 961 37.51 -8.67 -7.05
CA TRP A 961 36.27 -8.62 -6.25
C TRP A 961 35.11 -7.93 -7.02
N ASP A 962 35.46 -7.22 -8.08
CA ASP A 962 34.66 -6.29 -8.87
C ASP A 962 34.48 -6.74 -10.34
N SER A 963 34.94 -7.94 -10.71
CA SER A 963 34.88 -8.45 -12.08
C SER A 963 34.81 -9.97 -12.11
N TYR A 964 34.30 -10.55 -13.19
CA TYR A 964 34.31 -12.00 -13.45
C TYR A 964 34.42 -12.28 -14.94
N GLU A 965 34.70 -13.53 -15.31
CA GLU A 965 34.75 -13.96 -16.71
C GLU A 965 33.41 -14.59 -17.10
N ALA A 966 32.82 -14.16 -18.22
CA ALA A 966 31.65 -14.75 -18.85
C ALA A 966 31.83 -14.77 -20.37
N ASP A 967 31.52 -15.90 -21.01
CA ASP A 967 31.66 -16.11 -22.45
C ASP A 967 33.03 -15.68 -23.01
N GLY A 968 34.10 -15.92 -22.25
CA GLY A 968 35.48 -15.57 -22.60
C GLY A 968 35.82 -14.07 -22.51
N ARG A 969 34.98 -13.26 -21.87
CA ARG A 969 35.20 -11.84 -21.64
C ARG A 969 35.16 -11.50 -20.16
N SER A 970 36.05 -10.58 -19.74
CA SER A 970 36.00 -9.98 -18.41
C SER A 970 34.84 -8.98 -18.34
N VAL A 971 33.88 -9.23 -17.46
CA VAL A 971 32.73 -8.39 -17.15
C VAL A 971 32.98 -7.67 -15.83
N SER A 972 32.82 -6.34 -15.81
CA SER A 972 32.87 -5.56 -14.57
C SER A 972 31.52 -5.65 -13.85
N ARG A 973 31.56 -5.90 -12.55
CA ARG A 973 30.41 -5.72 -11.66
C ARG A 973 30.10 -4.24 -11.53
N ASP A 974 28.82 -3.92 -11.53
CA ASP A 974 28.34 -2.54 -11.45
C ASP A 974 28.05 -2.10 -9.99
N GLY A 975 27.63 -0.84 -9.82
CA GLY A 975 27.21 -0.34 -8.51
C GLY A 975 26.08 -1.16 -7.89
N GLN A 976 25.05 -1.54 -8.64
CA GLN A 976 23.94 -2.32 -8.09
C GLN A 976 24.36 -3.69 -7.53
N ALA A 977 25.36 -4.32 -8.12
CA ALA A 977 25.90 -5.59 -7.64
C ALA A 977 26.70 -5.45 -6.33
N LEU A 978 27.31 -4.29 -6.07
CA LEU A 978 28.35 -4.16 -5.05
C LEU A 978 28.02 -3.15 -3.94
N ASP A 979 27.19 -2.14 -4.19
CA ASP A 979 27.06 -0.98 -3.31
C ASP A 979 26.44 -1.33 -1.96
N GLN A 980 25.44 -2.22 -1.95
CA GLN A 980 24.86 -2.70 -0.70
C GLN A 980 25.86 -3.51 0.14
N LEU A 981 26.80 -4.21 -0.53
CA LEU A 981 27.90 -4.90 0.13
C LEU A 981 28.90 -3.89 0.70
N ILE A 982 29.26 -2.85 -0.06
CA ILE A 982 30.21 -1.80 0.34
C ILE A 982 29.66 -0.90 1.44
N ALA A 983 28.39 -0.51 1.39
CA ALA A 983 27.75 0.31 2.42
C ALA A 983 27.43 -0.47 3.69
N GLY A 984 27.18 -1.78 3.57
CA GLY A 984 26.71 -2.65 4.65
C GLY A 984 27.47 -2.51 5.98
N PRO A 985 28.82 -2.54 6.00
CA PRO A 985 29.58 -2.40 7.25
C PRO A 985 29.29 -1.10 8.00
N SER A 986 29.14 0.01 7.28
CA SER A 986 28.86 1.33 7.88
C SER A 986 27.42 1.46 8.39
N LEU A 987 26.44 0.88 7.68
CA LEU A 987 25.05 0.78 8.14
C LEU A 987 24.96 -0.01 9.45
N LEU A 988 25.62 -1.18 9.50
CA LEU A 988 25.69 -2.03 10.67
C LEU A 988 26.34 -1.30 11.86
N ARG A 989 27.47 -0.62 11.64
CA ARG A 989 28.24 0.01 12.71
C ARG A 989 27.66 1.33 13.20
N TYR A 990 27.38 2.27 12.29
CA TYR A 990 27.05 3.65 12.67
C TYR A 990 25.56 3.88 12.91
N ILE A 991 24.68 3.09 12.29
CA ILE A 991 23.23 3.24 12.46
C ILE A 991 22.66 2.14 13.36
N LEU A 992 23.01 0.88 13.09
CA LEU A 992 22.49 -0.28 13.84
C LEU A 992 23.33 -0.66 15.07
N GLY A 993 24.37 0.11 15.39
CA GLY A 993 25.14 -0.01 16.62
C GLY A 993 25.94 -1.31 16.78
N GLN A 994 26.19 -2.07 15.71
CA GLN A 994 26.97 -3.30 15.75
C GLN A 994 28.46 -3.03 15.97
N THR A 995 29.13 -3.89 16.74
CA THR A 995 30.56 -3.76 17.10
C THR A 995 31.33 -5.05 16.83
N GLY A 996 32.66 -4.95 16.63
CA GLY A 996 33.55 -6.09 16.43
C GLY A 996 34.74 -5.78 15.51
N GLU A 997 35.87 -6.45 15.72
CA GLU A 997 37.08 -6.26 14.91
C GLU A 997 36.88 -6.72 13.46
N ASP A 998 36.15 -7.81 13.27
CA ASP A 998 35.71 -8.34 11.97
C ASP A 998 34.94 -7.29 11.15
N LEU A 999 34.00 -6.59 11.79
CA LEU A 999 33.19 -5.56 11.18
C LEU A 999 34.01 -4.30 10.86
N ILE A 1000 34.92 -3.91 11.76
CA ILE A 1000 35.85 -2.79 11.53
C ILE A 1000 36.77 -3.10 10.34
N LEU A 1001 37.30 -4.32 10.26
CA LEU A 1001 38.13 -4.78 9.15
C LEU A 1001 37.34 -4.79 7.84
N ALA A 1002 36.12 -5.36 7.85
CA ALA A 1002 35.24 -5.36 6.68
C ALA A 1002 34.92 -3.93 6.20
N GLN A 1003 34.67 -3.00 7.13
CA GLN A 1003 34.45 -1.59 6.80
C GLN A 1003 35.69 -0.94 6.18
N LYS A 1004 36.88 -1.24 6.70
CA LYS A 1004 38.14 -0.73 6.13
C LYS A 1004 38.32 -1.21 4.69
N ILE A 1005 38.15 -2.51 4.44
CA ILE A 1005 38.26 -3.10 3.09
C ILE A 1005 37.20 -2.51 2.14
N ALA A 1006 35.95 -2.40 2.59
CA ALA A 1006 34.89 -1.78 1.78
C ALA A 1006 35.20 -0.31 1.43
N GLN A 1007 35.80 0.45 2.35
CA GLN A 1007 36.26 1.81 2.08
C GLN A 1007 37.40 1.83 1.05
N GLU A 1008 38.37 0.91 1.14
CA GLU A 1008 39.46 0.78 0.16
C GLU A 1008 38.94 0.43 -1.24
N TRP A 1009 37.96 -0.47 -1.32
CA TRP A 1009 37.25 -0.82 -2.56
C TRP A 1009 36.54 0.40 -3.16
N ARG A 1010 35.79 1.13 -2.33
CA ARG A 1010 35.10 2.35 -2.73
C ARG A 1010 36.06 3.43 -3.24
N GLU A 1011 37.14 3.72 -2.53
CA GLU A 1011 38.12 4.72 -2.96
C GLU A 1011 38.87 4.29 -4.23
N THR A 1012 39.07 2.98 -4.42
CA THR A 1012 39.62 2.44 -5.67
C THR A 1012 38.65 2.71 -6.83
N LYS A 1013 37.37 2.37 -6.70
CA LYS A 1013 36.38 2.66 -7.74
C LYS A 1013 36.16 4.13 -7.99
N LYS A 1014 36.18 4.96 -6.95
CA LYS A 1014 36.13 6.41 -7.08
C LYS A 1014 37.29 6.94 -7.91
N ARG A 1015 38.52 6.49 -7.65
CA ARG A 1015 39.70 6.88 -8.43
C ARG A 1015 39.64 6.38 -9.87
N GLU A 1016 39.23 5.13 -10.08
CA GLU A 1016 39.05 4.55 -11.42
C GLU A 1016 38.05 5.35 -12.25
N GLU A 1017 36.91 5.72 -11.68
CA GLU A 1017 35.91 6.54 -12.38
C GLU A 1017 36.41 7.95 -12.65
N LEU A 1018 37.04 8.62 -11.67
CA LEU A 1018 37.58 9.96 -11.87
C LEU A 1018 38.70 9.99 -12.93
N ALA A 1019 39.48 8.92 -13.06
CA ALA A 1019 40.53 8.80 -14.07
C ALA A 1019 40.00 8.75 -15.51
N LYS A 1020 38.70 8.46 -15.71
CA LYS A 1020 38.06 8.47 -17.04
C LYS A 1020 37.81 9.88 -17.58
N GLY A 1021 37.99 10.92 -16.78
CA GLY A 1021 37.82 12.31 -17.22
C GLY A 1021 36.39 12.58 -17.72
N GLN A 1022 36.23 12.92 -19.00
CA GLN A 1022 34.92 13.22 -19.59
C GLN A 1022 33.98 12.00 -19.64
N ASP A 1023 34.53 10.78 -19.59
CA ASP A 1023 33.78 9.52 -19.53
C ASP A 1023 33.50 9.04 -18.09
N ALA A 1024 33.84 9.85 -17.08
CA ALA A 1024 33.54 9.54 -15.68
C ALA A 1024 32.02 9.46 -15.48
N GLY A 1025 31.54 8.37 -14.87
CA GLY A 1025 30.10 8.07 -14.75
C GLY A 1025 29.63 6.85 -15.54
N THR A 1026 30.47 6.35 -16.46
CA THR A 1026 30.14 5.23 -17.39
C THR A 1026 30.33 3.82 -16.80
N GLY A 1027 31.03 3.66 -15.67
CA GLY A 1027 31.31 2.35 -15.07
C GLY A 1027 30.58 2.12 -13.74
N TRP A 1028 31.31 2.07 -12.63
CA TRP A 1028 30.74 1.75 -11.30
C TRP A 1028 29.61 2.74 -10.92
N PHE A 1029 29.80 4.02 -11.22
CA PHE A 1029 28.82 5.08 -10.92
C PHE A 1029 27.52 4.99 -11.73
N ALA A 1030 27.50 4.28 -12.87
CA ALA A 1030 26.36 4.26 -13.79
C ALA A 1030 25.05 3.86 -13.11
N TYR A 1031 25.15 3.07 -12.04
CA TYR A 1031 24.03 2.46 -11.35
C TYR A 1031 24.04 2.61 -9.81
N LEU A 1032 24.94 3.45 -9.29
CA LEU A 1032 25.09 3.69 -7.85
C LEU A 1032 23.90 4.48 -7.30
N GLN A 1033 23.39 4.07 -6.13
CA GLN A 1033 22.25 4.70 -5.45
C GLN A 1033 22.69 5.46 -4.19
N ALA A 1034 21.99 6.57 -3.87
CA ALA A 1034 22.31 7.42 -2.73
C ALA A 1034 22.31 6.63 -1.42
N THR A 1035 21.28 5.80 -1.22
CA THR A 1035 21.10 5.01 0.01
C THR A 1035 21.99 3.78 0.11
N ASN A 1036 22.75 3.50 -0.95
CA ASN A 1036 23.74 2.42 -0.96
C ASN A 1036 25.16 3.01 -0.90
N ASN A 1037 25.32 4.30 -0.56
CA ASN A 1037 26.58 4.83 -0.08
C ASN A 1037 26.81 4.49 1.39
N PRO A 1038 28.06 4.53 1.88
CA PRO A 1038 28.34 4.36 3.29
C PRO A 1038 27.60 5.38 4.16
N ALA A 1039 27.07 4.93 5.29
CA ALA A 1039 26.54 5.80 6.33
C ALA A 1039 27.67 6.66 6.91
N ARG A 1040 27.37 7.94 7.19
CA ARG A 1040 28.32 8.84 7.86
C ARG A 1040 28.52 8.41 9.32
N ALA A 1041 29.69 8.65 9.89
CA ALA A 1041 29.91 8.40 11.33
C ALA A 1041 29.04 9.32 12.21
N VAL A 1042 28.77 10.54 11.73
CA VAL A 1042 27.85 11.47 12.37
C VAL A 1042 26.42 11.08 11.97
N GLN A 1043 25.67 10.57 12.94
CA GLN A 1043 24.26 10.20 12.78
C GLN A 1043 23.35 10.93 13.79
N THR A 1044 23.88 11.78 14.65
CA THR A 1044 23.15 12.41 15.78
C THR A 1044 22.83 13.87 15.56
#